data_AF-A0A366KCR5-F1
#
_entry.id   AF-A0A366KCR5-F1
#
_cell.length_a   1.000
_cell.length_b   1.000
_cell.length_c   1.000
_cell.angle_alpha   90.00
_cell.angle_beta   90.00
_cell.angle_gamma   90.00
#
_symmetry.space_group_name_H-M   'P 1'
#
loop_
_entity.id
_entity.type
_entity.pdbx_description
1 polymer ?
#
loop_
_entity_poly.entity_id
_entity_poly.type
_entity_poly.pdbx_seq_one_letter_code
_entity_poly.pdbx_strand_id
1 'polypeptide(L)'
;MECVRDDQECVEQAARQLYIGNTGTVEFNLNLPTEGTGGTSIGWESGDERWIGTDGTVHQPDYGYGDRVVTLTATISKGRARAQRTFEVNILQKPNEIKVKHVYPITLTVQRGRGYHLPMFTAVLTRDDEMVSQRVNWDEGVEQRATALGEQRFSGTIDGSAIAVEASVTVVADDPDAPVDAAPKLRPIGLEHVRLSGHGILAANQRRRIEFLKTLDDDQLLVEFRKAAGLDTKGADPMIGWDAPDSLLRGHTTGHVLSAYALAYGASGDGALRDKLTYLVHGLAEVQRAFGDSGRAKPGFLSAYDEGQFDKLEHYAPYPTIWAPYYTLHKILAGLLDAHRYAGSGEALAVASDLGDWVYERLHALPHEQLQNMWSMYIAGEFGGMNESLAKLYAVTGKREHLAAARLFDNDRLMVPMRQQVDALGGLHANQHIPQVIGSVELFRQTGLPYYLEQARFFMDSVIGSHIYAMGGTGQGEMFQQPGVIGALLKDNTAESCASYNMLKLANELYEYDPDPAYADYNELTTLNHIAASTDHVPQGGSLYFFPTQPGGRKEFDEENSCCHGTGLESHFYYANGAFYIDQTTLYIQQYLSCILNDEQDGVNLSVEAADRHPERVVVHLGEVSRRMLALRIPGWSHGQVTVAVNGKQLPTGRFKVSSSHVVLAVEDCDLSSWDGASVELGFQTGFRLLPTPDKPALAALAWGPYVLAALSGSGEIQHLQLDRARLEREFTREREELIFTHRATGLRFKPLALIDHEQYHTYVEIQ
;
A
#
# COMPACT_ATOMS: atom_id res chain seq x y z
N MET A 1 -21.37 60.99 -31.69
CA MET A 1 -20.56 60.75 -30.49
C MET A 1 -21.04 59.44 -29.89
N GLU A 2 -20.42 58.33 -30.30
CA GLU A 2 -20.61 57.05 -29.63
C GLU A 2 -19.93 57.15 -28.27
N CYS A 3 -20.68 56.89 -27.20
CA CYS A 3 -20.14 56.76 -25.86
C CYS A 3 -19.26 55.50 -25.84
N VAL A 4 -17.95 55.67 -25.98
CA VAL A 4 -16.98 54.60 -25.78
C VAL A 4 -17.06 54.24 -24.30
N ARG A 5 -17.75 53.13 -23.99
CA ARG A 5 -17.70 52.55 -22.64
C ARG A 5 -16.25 52.27 -22.30
N ASP A 6 -15.84 52.60 -21.09
CA ASP A 6 -14.53 52.25 -20.57
C ASP A 6 -14.32 50.73 -20.67
N ASP A 7 -13.12 50.29 -21.06
CA ASP A 7 -12.80 48.87 -21.22
C ASP A 7 -13.00 48.12 -19.89
N GLN A 8 -12.76 48.80 -18.76
CA GLN A 8 -13.02 48.27 -17.42
C GLN A 8 -14.51 48.03 -17.15
N GLU A 9 -15.37 48.99 -17.50
CA GLU A 9 -16.82 48.82 -17.40
C GLU A 9 -17.33 47.69 -18.31
N CYS A 10 -16.72 47.52 -19.49
CA CYS A 10 -17.06 46.43 -20.41
C CYS A 10 -16.74 45.05 -19.82
N VAL A 11 -15.55 44.85 -19.25
CA VAL A 11 -15.18 43.54 -18.68
C VAL A 11 -15.98 43.22 -17.41
N GLU A 12 -16.29 44.21 -16.57
CA GLU A 12 -17.10 44.00 -15.37
C GLU A 12 -18.57 43.70 -15.70
N GLN A 13 -19.11 44.37 -16.71
CA GLN A 13 -20.46 44.10 -17.19
C GLN A 13 -20.54 42.70 -17.83
N ALA A 14 -19.57 42.35 -18.68
CA ALA A 14 -19.50 41.03 -19.29
C ALA A 14 -19.33 39.93 -18.22
N ALA A 15 -18.49 40.14 -17.21
CA ALA A 15 -18.36 39.24 -16.07
C ALA A 15 -19.71 39.05 -15.35
N ARG A 16 -20.42 40.14 -15.02
CA ARG A 16 -21.74 40.07 -14.36
C ARG A 16 -22.82 39.39 -15.20
N GLN A 17 -22.75 39.51 -16.53
CA GLN A 17 -23.74 38.93 -17.44
C GLN A 17 -23.41 37.50 -17.87
N LEU A 18 -22.19 37.03 -17.63
CA LEU A 18 -21.76 35.68 -17.99
C LEU A 18 -22.60 34.61 -17.27
N TYR A 19 -23.27 33.77 -18.05
CA TYR A 19 -24.13 32.69 -17.56
C TYR A 19 -23.81 31.41 -18.34
N ILE A 20 -23.50 30.34 -17.64
CA ILE A 20 -23.09 29.05 -18.23
C ILE A 20 -24.11 27.93 -18.04
N GLY A 21 -25.33 28.28 -17.61
CA GLY A 21 -26.40 27.30 -17.34
C GLY A 21 -26.56 26.97 -15.86
N ASN A 22 -27.30 25.89 -15.59
CA ASN A 22 -27.46 25.35 -14.24
C ASN A 22 -26.16 24.65 -13.83
N THR A 23 -25.53 25.15 -12.77
CA THR A 23 -24.29 24.58 -12.24
C THR A 23 -24.53 23.69 -11.02
N GLY A 24 -25.77 23.52 -10.54
CA GLY A 24 -26.07 22.75 -9.33
C GLY A 24 -26.32 21.25 -9.55
N THR A 25 -26.59 20.83 -10.79
CA THR A 25 -26.89 19.42 -11.15
C THR A 25 -26.46 19.17 -12.60
N VAL A 26 -25.15 19.00 -12.81
CA VAL A 26 -24.55 18.89 -14.15
C VAL A 26 -24.28 17.45 -14.52
N GLU A 27 -24.76 17.03 -15.68
CA GLU A 27 -24.59 15.66 -16.22
C GLU A 27 -24.11 15.68 -17.68
N PHE A 28 -23.84 16.86 -18.23
CA PHE A 28 -23.55 17.08 -19.65
C PHE A 28 -22.57 18.24 -19.83
N ASN A 29 -21.89 18.26 -20.98
CA ASN A 29 -20.92 19.30 -21.32
C ASN A 29 -21.52 20.70 -21.18
N LEU A 30 -20.79 21.59 -20.53
CA LEU A 30 -21.16 23.00 -20.41
C LEU A 30 -20.75 23.76 -21.66
N ASN A 31 -21.55 24.75 -22.05
CA ASN A 31 -21.16 25.67 -23.10
C ASN A 31 -20.37 26.84 -22.47
N LEU A 32 -19.05 26.82 -22.65
CA LEU A 32 -18.16 27.85 -22.15
C LEU A 32 -17.85 28.87 -23.26
N PRO A 33 -18.48 30.06 -23.26
CA PRO A 33 -18.26 31.05 -24.31
C PRO A 33 -16.85 31.63 -24.23
N THR A 34 -16.21 31.83 -25.39
CA THR A 34 -14.89 32.48 -25.52
C THR A 34 -14.99 33.98 -25.82
N GLU A 35 -16.20 34.48 -26.07
CA GLU A 35 -16.51 35.89 -26.32
C GLU A 35 -17.66 36.35 -25.43
N GLY A 36 -17.58 37.58 -24.93
CA GLY A 36 -18.57 38.22 -24.07
C GLY A 36 -19.14 39.50 -24.69
N THR A 37 -20.10 40.11 -24.00
CA THR A 37 -20.77 41.33 -24.46
C THR A 37 -19.79 42.50 -24.60
N GLY A 38 -19.97 43.34 -25.63
CA GLY A 38 -19.15 44.55 -25.79
C GLY A 38 -17.73 44.29 -26.34
N GLY A 39 -17.51 43.16 -27.01
CA GLY A 39 -16.25 42.82 -27.67
C GLY A 39 -15.15 42.33 -26.72
N THR A 40 -15.53 41.76 -25.57
CA THR A 40 -14.60 41.18 -24.60
C THR A 40 -14.30 39.72 -24.97
N SER A 41 -13.06 39.25 -24.75
CA SER A 41 -12.72 37.83 -24.82
C SER A 41 -12.82 37.18 -23.44
N ILE A 42 -13.04 35.87 -23.42
CA ILE A 42 -13.16 35.07 -22.19
C ILE A 42 -12.20 33.88 -22.29
N GLY A 43 -11.29 33.76 -21.33
CA GLY A 43 -10.49 32.56 -21.09
C GLY A 43 -11.05 31.78 -19.90
N TRP A 44 -10.96 30.46 -19.96
CA TRP A 44 -11.45 29.58 -18.91
C TRP A 44 -10.31 28.79 -18.27
N GLU A 45 -10.41 28.64 -16.96
CA GLU A 45 -9.56 27.79 -16.14
C GLU A 45 -10.48 26.86 -15.33
N SER A 46 -10.11 25.58 -15.23
CA SER A 46 -10.82 24.59 -14.43
C SER A 46 -10.04 24.26 -13.18
N GLY A 47 -10.73 24.13 -12.04
CA GLY A 47 -10.14 23.64 -10.80
C GLY A 47 -9.83 22.15 -10.82
N ASP A 48 -10.44 21.37 -11.72
CA ASP A 48 -10.16 19.94 -11.90
C ASP A 48 -10.56 19.48 -13.32
N GLU A 49 -9.58 19.42 -14.23
CA GLU A 49 -9.79 19.02 -15.63
C GLU A 49 -10.17 17.54 -15.80
N ARG A 50 -10.06 16.71 -14.75
CA ARG A 50 -10.53 15.32 -14.79
C ARG A 50 -12.05 15.23 -14.92
N TRP A 51 -12.77 16.24 -14.39
CA TRP A 51 -14.23 16.25 -14.38
C TRP A 51 -14.82 17.32 -15.28
N ILE A 52 -14.15 18.46 -15.46
CA ILE A 52 -14.57 19.48 -16.41
C ILE A 52 -13.39 20.14 -17.12
N GLY A 53 -13.30 19.97 -18.43
CA GLY A 53 -12.29 20.60 -19.27
C GLY A 53 -12.51 22.11 -19.42
N THR A 54 -11.45 22.83 -19.80
CA THR A 54 -11.52 24.28 -20.11
C THR A 54 -12.35 24.57 -21.37
N ASP A 55 -12.68 23.55 -22.15
CA ASP A 55 -13.62 23.58 -23.27
C ASP A 55 -15.07 23.30 -22.88
N GLY A 56 -15.33 22.96 -21.61
CA GLY A 56 -16.64 22.61 -21.09
C GLY A 56 -17.00 21.13 -21.17
N THR A 57 -16.09 20.26 -21.60
CA THR A 57 -16.31 18.80 -21.58
C THR A 57 -16.49 18.32 -20.14
N VAL A 58 -17.60 17.63 -19.83
CA VAL A 58 -17.91 17.12 -18.49
C VAL A 58 -17.77 15.60 -18.46
N HIS A 59 -17.05 15.10 -17.46
CA HIS A 59 -16.96 13.67 -17.13
C HIS A 59 -17.73 13.42 -15.84
N GLN A 60 -18.80 12.63 -15.89
CA GLN A 60 -19.53 12.26 -14.67
C GLN A 60 -18.74 11.22 -13.86
N PRO A 61 -18.69 11.36 -12.52
CA PRO A 61 -18.20 10.31 -11.63
C PRO A 61 -18.99 9.01 -11.81
N ASP A 62 -18.33 7.87 -11.76
CA ASP A 62 -19.03 6.59 -11.74
C ASP A 62 -19.81 6.41 -10.43
N TYR A 63 -20.83 5.56 -10.46
CA TYR A 63 -21.66 5.30 -9.28
C TYR A 63 -20.79 4.85 -8.09
N GLY A 64 -21.02 5.46 -6.93
CA GLY A 64 -20.28 5.18 -5.69
C GLY A 64 -19.06 6.09 -5.46
N TYR A 65 -18.73 6.97 -6.42
CA TYR A 65 -17.74 8.03 -6.21
C TYR A 65 -18.37 9.25 -5.54
N GLY A 66 -19.68 9.43 -5.61
CA GLY A 66 -20.39 10.63 -5.18
C GLY A 66 -20.26 11.78 -6.18
N ASP A 67 -21.07 12.81 -5.99
CA ASP A 67 -21.03 14.03 -6.82
C ASP A 67 -19.69 14.76 -6.70
N ARG A 68 -19.35 15.60 -7.69
CA ARG A 68 -18.12 16.38 -7.71
C ARG A 68 -18.42 17.85 -7.94
N VAL A 69 -17.98 18.71 -7.01
CA VAL A 69 -18.04 20.16 -7.20
C VAL A 69 -16.71 20.64 -7.75
N VAL A 70 -16.72 21.23 -8.94
CA VAL A 70 -15.54 21.85 -9.57
C VAL A 70 -15.75 23.35 -9.75
N THR A 71 -14.73 24.13 -9.39
CA THR A 71 -14.72 25.58 -9.61
C THR A 71 -14.21 25.88 -11.01
N LEU A 72 -15.03 26.53 -11.84
CA LEU A 72 -14.60 27.14 -13.10
C LEU A 72 -14.33 28.63 -12.91
N THR A 73 -13.20 29.12 -13.42
CA THR A 73 -12.85 30.54 -13.42
C THR A 73 -12.85 31.09 -14.84
N ALA A 74 -13.72 32.07 -15.10
CA ALA A 74 -13.71 32.85 -16.33
C ALA A 74 -12.86 34.11 -16.13
N THR A 75 -11.85 34.30 -16.97
CA THR A 75 -11.09 35.55 -17.09
C THR A 75 -11.56 36.32 -18.31
N ILE A 76 -12.30 37.41 -18.09
CA ILE A 76 -12.83 38.29 -19.13
C ILE A 76 -11.82 39.40 -19.39
N SER A 77 -11.50 39.68 -20.65
CA SER A 77 -10.51 40.70 -21.00
C SER A 77 -10.93 41.58 -22.20
N LYS A 78 -10.51 42.84 -22.16
CA LYS A 78 -10.63 43.80 -23.27
C LYS A 78 -9.54 44.86 -23.15
N GLY A 79 -8.69 44.97 -24.18
CA GLY A 79 -7.51 45.85 -24.11
C GLY A 79 -6.58 45.44 -22.96
N ARG A 80 -6.39 46.34 -21.98
CA ARG A 80 -5.63 46.06 -20.74
C ARG A 80 -6.52 45.69 -19.54
N ALA A 81 -7.84 45.86 -19.64
CA ALA A 81 -8.77 45.58 -18.57
C ALA A 81 -9.03 44.07 -18.44
N ARG A 82 -9.18 43.60 -17.20
CA ARG A 82 -9.50 42.20 -16.85
C ARG A 82 -10.50 42.14 -15.70
N ALA A 83 -11.40 41.18 -15.76
CA ALA A 83 -12.29 40.82 -14.65
C ALA A 83 -12.37 39.29 -14.54
N GLN A 84 -12.60 38.77 -13.35
CA GLN A 84 -12.79 37.34 -13.11
C GLN A 84 -14.18 37.05 -12.56
N ARG A 85 -14.71 35.89 -12.92
CA ARG A 85 -15.92 35.33 -12.32
C ARG A 85 -15.76 33.83 -12.14
N THR A 86 -16.13 33.34 -10.96
CA THR A 86 -16.09 31.92 -10.63
C THR A 86 -17.50 31.30 -10.66
N PHE A 87 -17.55 29.99 -10.94
CA PHE A 87 -18.75 29.18 -10.91
C PHE A 87 -18.45 27.86 -10.20
N GLU A 88 -19.23 27.52 -9.17
CA GLU A 88 -19.21 26.18 -8.57
C GLU A 88 -20.14 25.27 -9.37
N VAL A 89 -19.57 24.23 -9.97
CA VAL A 89 -20.25 23.27 -10.84
C VAL A 89 -20.33 21.92 -10.12
N ASN A 90 -21.51 21.57 -9.63
CA ASN A 90 -21.82 20.26 -9.07
C ASN A 90 -22.19 19.26 -10.17
N ILE A 91 -21.25 18.38 -10.47
CA ILE A 91 -21.37 17.28 -11.44
C ILE A 91 -21.93 16.07 -10.71
N LEU A 92 -23.10 15.60 -11.16
CA LEU A 92 -23.74 14.45 -10.54
C LEU A 92 -23.02 13.16 -10.91
N GLN A 93 -22.88 12.25 -9.94
CA GLN A 93 -22.46 10.88 -10.25
C GLN A 93 -23.48 10.19 -11.17
N LYS A 94 -23.02 9.18 -11.91
CA LYS A 94 -23.89 8.33 -12.71
C LYS A 94 -24.86 7.55 -11.82
N PRO A 95 -26.10 7.30 -12.28
CA PRO A 95 -27.02 6.41 -11.59
C PRO A 95 -26.47 4.97 -11.57
N ASN A 96 -26.91 4.18 -10.59
CA ASN A 96 -26.56 2.76 -10.55
C ASN A 96 -27.31 1.99 -11.65
N GLU A 97 -26.66 1.75 -12.79
CA GLU A 97 -27.20 0.95 -13.89
C GLU A 97 -26.72 -0.50 -13.86
N ILE A 98 -26.30 -1.00 -12.69
CA ILE A 98 -25.72 -2.33 -12.56
C ILE A 98 -26.66 -3.41 -13.08
N LYS A 99 -26.12 -4.25 -13.98
CA LYS A 99 -26.82 -5.42 -14.51
C LYS A 99 -26.32 -6.65 -13.78
N VAL A 100 -27.10 -7.12 -12.83
CA VAL A 100 -26.71 -8.25 -11.99
C VAL A 100 -27.03 -9.59 -12.65
N LYS A 101 -26.05 -10.48 -12.63
CA LYS A 101 -26.18 -11.91 -12.98
C LYS A 101 -26.39 -12.74 -11.72
N HIS A 102 -25.63 -12.45 -10.65
CA HIS A 102 -25.74 -13.13 -9.36
C HIS A 102 -25.38 -12.19 -8.21
N VAL A 103 -26.17 -12.23 -7.13
CA VAL A 103 -25.85 -11.61 -5.85
C VAL A 103 -25.37 -12.73 -4.92
N TYR A 104 -24.19 -12.59 -4.33
CA TYR A 104 -23.68 -13.59 -3.41
C TYR A 104 -24.44 -13.52 -2.08
N PRO A 105 -24.81 -14.67 -1.49
CA PRO A 105 -25.66 -14.68 -0.29
C PRO A 105 -24.92 -14.10 0.92
N ILE A 106 -25.63 -13.35 1.75
CA ILE A 106 -25.14 -12.94 3.06
C ILE A 106 -25.62 -13.98 4.08
N THR A 107 -24.67 -14.64 4.73
CA THR A 107 -24.98 -15.58 5.82
C THR A 107 -24.21 -15.19 7.06
N LEU A 108 -24.92 -15.08 8.18
CA LEU A 108 -24.32 -14.76 9.48
C LEU A 108 -24.71 -15.84 10.48
N THR A 109 -23.82 -16.14 11.41
CA THR A 109 -24.16 -16.86 12.62
C THR A 109 -23.90 -15.93 13.79
N VAL A 110 -24.86 -15.80 14.70
CA VAL A 110 -24.75 -14.84 15.83
C VAL A 110 -25.18 -15.47 17.15
N GLN A 111 -24.54 -15.05 18.24
CA GLN A 111 -24.89 -15.52 19.58
C GLN A 111 -26.19 -14.88 20.08
N ARG A 112 -27.09 -15.70 20.62
CA ARG A 112 -28.32 -15.24 21.28
C ARG A 112 -28.00 -14.21 22.39
N GLY A 113 -28.74 -13.11 22.39
CA GLY A 113 -28.66 -12.05 23.38
C GLY A 113 -27.75 -10.88 23.00
N ARG A 114 -26.89 -11.04 21.96
CA ARG A 114 -26.04 -9.97 21.44
C ARG A 114 -26.76 -9.12 20.40
N GLY A 115 -26.36 -7.84 20.34
CA GLY A 115 -26.62 -7.00 19.17
C GLY A 115 -25.66 -7.36 18.04
N TYR A 116 -26.12 -7.21 16.80
CA TYR A 116 -25.31 -7.43 15.61
C TYR A 116 -25.76 -6.47 14.50
N HIS A 117 -24.93 -6.30 13.48
CA HIS A 117 -25.24 -5.50 12.31
C HIS A 117 -25.39 -6.41 11.09
N LEU A 118 -26.40 -6.16 10.27
CA LEU A 118 -26.48 -6.77 8.95
C LEU A 118 -25.41 -6.14 8.04
N PRO A 119 -24.61 -6.94 7.32
CA PRO A 119 -23.61 -6.43 6.40
C PRO A 119 -24.18 -5.42 5.41
N MET A 120 -23.52 -4.28 5.26
CA MET A 120 -23.99 -3.20 4.39
C MET A 120 -23.50 -3.32 2.94
N PHE A 121 -22.70 -4.34 2.64
CA PHE A 121 -22.17 -4.62 1.30
C PHE A 121 -22.23 -6.13 1.01
N THR A 122 -22.29 -6.48 -0.27
CA THR A 122 -22.19 -7.87 -0.74
C THR A 122 -21.47 -7.94 -2.08
N ALA A 123 -20.82 -9.08 -2.35
CA ALA A 123 -20.26 -9.34 -3.66
C ALA A 123 -21.38 -9.57 -4.70
N VAL A 124 -21.13 -9.09 -5.92
CA VAL A 124 -22.05 -9.17 -7.04
C VAL A 124 -21.27 -9.54 -8.30
N LEU A 125 -21.78 -10.53 -9.03
CA LEU A 125 -21.34 -10.83 -10.39
C LEU A 125 -22.27 -10.11 -11.38
N THR A 126 -21.70 -9.24 -12.20
CA THR A 126 -22.43 -8.51 -13.23
C THR A 126 -22.68 -9.39 -14.47
N ARG A 127 -23.53 -8.92 -15.38
CA ARG A 127 -23.75 -9.58 -16.69
C ARG A 127 -22.59 -9.44 -17.66
N ASP A 128 -21.68 -8.51 -17.38
CA ASP A 128 -20.44 -8.30 -18.12
C ASP A 128 -19.27 -9.11 -17.51
N ASP A 129 -19.60 -10.07 -16.62
CA ASP A 129 -18.69 -10.98 -15.92
C ASP A 129 -17.67 -10.26 -15.00
N GLU A 130 -18.03 -9.11 -14.46
CA GLU A 130 -17.26 -8.37 -13.46
C GLU A 130 -17.66 -8.78 -12.04
N MET A 131 -16.67 -8.92 -11.15
CA MET A 131 -16.87 -9.10 -9.72
C MET A 131 -16.71 -7.75 -9.01
N VAL A 132 -17.78 -7.30 -8.35
CA VAL A 132 -17.83 -5.98 -7.69
C VAL A 132 -18.52 -6.06 -6.33
N SER A 133 -18.17 -5.15 -5.42
CA SER A 133 -18.84 -4.99 -4.13
C SER A 133 -19.94 -3.93 -4.23
N GLN A 134 -21.15 -4.26 -3.79
CA GLN A 134 -22.33 -3.39 -3.88
C GLN A 134 -22.96 -3.16 -2.51
N ARG A 135 -23.38 -1.93 -2.26
CA ARG A 135 -24.07 -1.54 -1.03
C ARG A 135 -25.48 -2.15 -0.99
N VAL A 136 -25.90 -2.58 0.19
CA VAL A 136 -27.23 -3.12 0.46
C VAL A 136 -27.97 -2.19 1.42
N ASN A 137 -29.22 -1.84 1.08
CA ASN A 137 -30.16 -1.17 1.97
C ASN A 137 -31.15 -2.21 2.50
N TRP A 138 -31.20 -2.39 3.83
CA TRP A 138 -32.07 -3.37 4.50
C TRP A 138 -33.42 -2.78 4.89
N ASP A 139 -34.50 -3.52 4.63
CA ASP A 139 -35.87 -3.08 4.92
C ASP A 139 -36.11 -2.89 6.43
N GLU A 140 -35.51 -3.76 7.25
CA GLU A 140 -35.62 -3.74 8.71
C GLU A 140 -34.51 -2.94 9.43
N GLY A 141 -33.66 -2.25 8.67
CA GLY A 141 -32.49 -1.52 9.20
C GLY A 141 -31.28 -2.43 9.51
N VAL A 142 -30.12 -1.80 9.71
CA VAL A 142 -28.83 -2.51 9.87
C VAL A 142 -28.68 -3.12 11.26
N GLU A 143 -29.08 -2.40 12.31
CA GLU A 143 -28.94 -2.82 13.71
C GLU A 143 -30.01 -3.84 14.11
N GLN A 144 -29.57 -5.03 14.51
CA GLN A 144 -30.44 -6.13 14.87
C GLN A 144 -30.07 -6.73 16.24
N ARG A 145 -31.00 -7.51 16.82
CA ARG A 145 -30.79 -8.19 18.10
C ARG A 145 -31.15 -9.67 18.02
N ALA A 146 -30.21 -10.53 18.43
CA ALA A 146 -30.35 -11.97 18.37
C ALA A 146 -31.26 -12.50 19.51
N THR A 147 -32.59 -12.43 19.33
CA THR A 147 -33.55 -12.74 20.40
C THR A 147 -33.98 -14.21 20.45
N ALA A 148 -34.29 -14.83 19.32
CA ALA A 148 -34.77 -16.20 19.21
C ALA A 148 -33.79 -17.09 18.44
N LEU A 149 -33.54 -18.30 18.95
CA LEU A 149 -32.71 -19.31 18.28
C LEU A 149 -33.35 -19.73 16.95
N GLY A 150 -32.50 -20.06 15.96
CA GLY A 150 -32.92 -20.51 14.63
C GLY A 150 -32.58 -19.50 13.53
N GLU A 151 -32.98 -19.84 12.31
CA GLU A 151 -32.75 -19.03 11.12
C GLU A 151 -33.76 -17.86 11.05
N GLN A 152 -33.26 -16.68 10.75
CA GLN A 152 -34.00 -15.45 10.47
C GLN A 152 -33.60 -14.96 9.09
N ARG A 153 -34.56 -14.43 8.33
CA ARG A 153 -34.31 -13.90 6.98
C ARG A 153 -34.62 -12.42 6.94
N PHE A 154 -33.77 -11.68 6.24
CA PHE A 154 -33.87 -10.24 6.04
C PHE A 154 -33.89 -9.94 4.56
N SER A 155 -34.67 -8.93 4.18
CA SER A 155 -34.80 -8.49 2.80
C SER A 155 -34.22 -7.10 2.64
N GLY A 156 -33.60 -6.86 1.50
CA GLY A 156 -33.07 -5.56 1.14
C GLY A 156 -32.90 -5.42 -0.36
N THR A 157 -32.30 -4.32 -0.77
CA THR A 157 -32.03 -4.02 -2.17
C THR A 157 -30.63 -3.47 -2.36
N ILE A 158 -30.02 -3.75 -3.51
CA ILE A 158 -28.79 -3.04 -3.92
C ILE A 158 -29.12 -1.56 -4.06
N ASP A 159 -28.31 -0.71 -3.42
CA ASP A 159 -28.51 0.74 -3.39
C ASP A 159 -28.63 1.33 -4.79
N GLY A 160 -29.56 2.27 -4.96
CA GLY A 160 -29.87 2.87 -6.26
C GLY A 160 -30.53 1.93 -7.28
N SER A 161 -31.00 0.72 -6.90
CA SER A 161 -31.62 -0.25 -7.82
C SER A 161 -32.85 -0.94 -7.22
N ALA A 162 -33.55 -1.74 -8.04
CA ALA A 162 -34.65 -2.61 -7.59
C ALA A 162 -34.22 -4.09 -7.41
N ILE A 163 -32.91 -4.36 -7.40
CA ILE A 163 -32.37 -5.72 -7.30
C ILE A 163 -32.42 -6.17 -5.84
N ALA A 164 -33.20 -7.22 -5.57
CA ALA A 164 -33.37 -7.77 -4.23
C ALA A 164 -32.10 -8.48 -3.73
N VAL A 165 -31.86 -8.36 -2.43
CA VAL A 165 -30.81 -9.02 -1.66
C VAL A 165 -31.46 -9.69 -0.45
N GLU A 166 -31.04 -10.92 -0.13
CA GLU A 166 -31.47 -11.63 1.06
C GLU A 166 -30.27 -11.91 1.97
N ALA A 167 -30.47 -11.78 3.28
CA ALA A 167 -29.55 -12.30 4.29
C ALA A 167 -30.22 -13.39 5.12
N SER A 168 -29.46 -14.45 5.43
CA SER A 168 -29.84 -15.49 6.37
C SER A 168 -28.99 -15.38 7.63
N VAL A 169 -29.63 -15.16 8.77
CA VAL A 169 -28.97 -15.06 10.08
C VAL A 169 -29.37 -16.24 10.95
N THR A 170 -28.41 -17.07 11.30
CA THR A 170 -28.63 -18.20 12.20
C THR A 170 -28.27 -17.79 13.63
N VAL A 171 -29.27 -17.70 14.51
CA VAL A 171 -29.06 -17.41 15.92
C VAL A 171 -28.81 -18.71 16.68
N VAL A 172 -27.62 -18.80 17.28
CA VAL A 172 -27.14 -19.96 18.04
C VAL A 172 -26.96 -19.62 19.52
N ALA A 173 -26.84 -20.65 20.37
CA ALA A 173 -26.63 -20.46 21.80
C ALA A 173 -25.18 -20.07 22.14
N ASP A 174 -24.23 -20.70 21.46
CA ASP A 174 -22.79 -20.52 21.66
C ASP A 174 -22.28 -19.31 20.85
N ASP A 175 -21.10 -18.80 21.20
CA ASP A 175 -20.47 -17.74 20.41
C ASP A 175 -19.83 -18.37 19.15
N PRO A 176 -20.35 -18.11 17.94
CA PRO A 176 -19.81 -18.70 16.72
C PRO A 176 -18.40 -18.19 16.41
N ASP A 177 -18.08 -16.99 16.88
CA ASP A 177 -16.78 -16.35 16.73
C ASP A 177 -16.00 -16.38 18.06
N ALA A 178 -16.13 -17.46 18.83
CA ALA A 178 -15.37 -17.63 20.06
C ALA A 178 -13.86 -17.44 19.78
N PRO A 179 -13.16 -16.55 20.53
CA PRO A 179 -11.74 -16.35 20.34
C PRO A 179 -10.94 -17.65 20.39
N VAL A 180 -10.04 -17.83 19.44
CA VAL A 180 -9.07 -18.93 19.38
C VAL A 180 -7.70 -18.48 19.87
N ASP A 181 -6.79 -19.44 20.01
CA ASP A 181 -5.38 -19.12 20.26
C ASP A 181 -4.79 -18.34 19.07
N ALA A 182 -4.37 -17.11 19.36
CA ALA A 182 -3.77 -16.19 18.40
C ALA A 182 -2.24 -16.18 18.49
N ALA A 183 -1.62 -17.16 19.17
CA ALA A 183 -0.17 -17.30 19.15
C ALA A 183 0.32 -17.63 17.72
N PRO A 184 1.31 -16.90 17.19
CA PRO A 184 1.89 -17.24 15.90
C PRO A 184 2.65 -18.57 15.99
N LYS A 185 2.70 -19.31 14.87
CA LYS A 185 3.47 -20.55 14.76
C LYS A 185 4.97 -20.26 14.74
N LEU A 186 5.35 -19.17 14.09
CA LEU A 186 6.73 -18.71 13.95
C LEU A 186 6.83 -17.28 14.45
N ARG A 187 7.89 -16.97 15.19
CA ARG A 187 8.20 -15.59 15.57
C ARG A 187 9.26 -15.01 14.64
N PRO A 188 9.06 -13.82 14.05
CA PRO A 188 10.09 -13.17 13.25
C PRO A 188 11.22 -12.67 14.15
N ILE A 189 12.46 -12.69 13.63
CA ILE A 189 13.56 -11.90 14.19
C ILE A 189 13.41 -10.47 13.66
N GLY A 190 13.45 -9.49 14.56
CA GLY A 190 13.31 -8.07 14.22
C GLY A 190 14.42 -7.58 13.29
N LEU A 191 14.09 -6.67 12.37
CA LEU A 191 15.04 -6.09 11.41
C LEU A 191 16.18 -5.35 12.11
N GLU A 192 15.95 -4.86 13.32
CA GLU A 192 16.92 -4.18 14.17
C GLU A 192 18.11 -5.06 14.58
N HIS A 193 17.98 -6.38 14.45
CA HIS A 193 19.04 -7.36 14.67
C HIS A 193 19.84 -7.69 13.41
N VAL A 194 19.42 -7.20 12.25
CA VAL A 194 20.02 -7.51 10.95
C VAL A 194 20.69 -6.28 10.35
N ARG A 195 21.93 -6.42 9.89
CA ARG A 195 22.68 -5.38 9.17
C ARG A 195 23.04 -5.88 7.79
N LEU A 196 22.56 -5.19 6.75
CA LEU A 196 22.97 -5.48 5.38
C LEU A 196 24.48 -5.23 5.20
N SER A 197 25.15 -6.12 4.48
CA SER A 197 26.60 -6.07 4.26
C SER A 197 26.93 -6.01 2.77
N GLY A 198 28.17 -5.61 2.44
CA GLY A 198 28.68 -5.60 1.07
C GLY A 198 28.14 -4.49 0.16
N HIS A 199 28.18 -4.75 -1.14
CA HIS A 199 27.86 -3.78 -2.21
C HIS A 199 26.71 -4.22 -3.13
N GLY A 200 25.91 -5.20 -2.69
CA GLY A 200 24.74 -5.63 -3.44
C GLY A 200 23.66 -4.56 -3.56
N ILE A 201 22.70 -4.79 -4.45
CA ILE A 201 21.63 -3.85 -4.82
C ILE A 201 20.90 -3.33 -3.57
N LEU A 202 20.44 -4.23 -2.69
CA LEU A 202 19.66 -3.86 -1.50
C LEU A 202 20.47 -3.00 -0.52
N ALA A 203 21.70 -3.40 -0.22
CA ALA A 203 22.60 -2.66 0.68
C ALA A 203 22.96 -1.28 0.11
N ALA A 204 23.13 -1.17 -1.21
CA ALA A 204 23.39 0.11 -1.87
C ALA A 204 22.18 1.05 -1.79
N ASN A 205 20.96 0.55 -2.05
CA ASN A 205 19.73 1.33 -1.92
C ASN A 205 19.53 1.85 -0.49
N GLN A 206 19.72 0.98 0.51
CA GLN A 206 19.58 1.37 1.92
C GLN A 206 20.57 2.47 2.31
N ARG A 207 21.85 2.38 1.89
CA ARG A 207 22.84 3.43 2.15
C ARG A 207 22.47 4.77 1.53
N ARG A 208 22.04 4.79 0.26
CA ARG A 208 21.64 6.04 -0.41
C ARG A 208 20.44 6.68 0.27
N ARG A 209 19.47 5.87 0.72
CA ARG A 209 18.33 6.37 1.47
C ARG A 209 18.73 6.96 2.83
N ILE A 210 19.66 6.32 3.56
CA ILE A 210 20.22 6.88 4.81
C ILE A 210 20.91 8.21 4.57
N GLU A 211 21.70 8.32 3.49
CA GLU A 211 22.38 9.56 3.13
C GLU A 211 21.38 10.70 2.86
N PHE A 212 20.32 10.43 2.11
CA PHE A 212 19.24 11.39 1.86
C PHE A 212 18.49 11.79 3.13
N LEU A 213 18.09 10.83 3.98
CA LEU A 213 17.35 11.13 5.21
C LEU A 213 18.10 12.10 6.14
N LYS A 214 19.44 12.07 6.12
CA LYS A 214 20.26 13.00 6.91
C LYS A 214 20.24 14.43 6.39
N THR A 215 19.86 14.65 5.13
CA THR A 215 19.80 16.00 4.53
C THR A 215 18.47 16.70 4.73
N LEU A 216 17.42 15.99 5.19
CA LEU A 216 16.11 16.56 5.42
C LEU A 216 16.15 17.65 6.51
N ASP A 217 15.41 18.74 6.27
CA ASP A 217 15.19 19.81 7.24
C ASP A 217 14.05 19.44 8.20
N ASP A 218 14.39 19.15 9.45
CA ASP A 218 13.40 18.72 10.44
C ASP A 218 12.46 19.85 10.89
N ASP A 219 12.87 21.12 10.73
CA ASP A 219 11.98 22.25 11.00
C ASP A 219 10.96 22.44 9.88
N GLN A 220 11.34 22.16 8.62
CA GLN A 220 10.42 22.12 7.50
C GLN A 220 9.33 21.06 7.70
N LEU A 221 9.69 19.87 8.18
CA LEU A 221 8.74 18.79 8.48
C LEU A 221 7.72 19.13 9.59
N LEU A 222 8.04 20.09 10.45
CA LEU A 222 7.16 20.55 11.54
C LEU A 222 6.41 21.84 11.20
N VAL A 223 6.67 22.46 10.05
CA VAL A 223 6.22 23.82 9.75
C VAL A 223 4.69 23.96 9.75
N GLU A 224 3.97 23.04 9.10
CA GLU A 224 2.51 23.09 8.99
C GLU A 224 1.83 22.66 10.30
N PHE A 225 2.44 21.74 11.06
CA PHE A 225 2.00 21.36 12.42
C PHE A 225 2.06 22.55 13.37
N ARG A 226 3.20 23.25 13.39
CA ARG A 226 3.38 24.44 14.23
C ARG A 226 2.42 25.56 13.84
N LYS A 227 2.22 25.82 12.53
CA LYS A 227 1.22 26.79 12.05
C LYS A 227 -0.17 26.46 12.55
N ALA A 228 -0.61 25.21 12.41
CA ALA A 228 -1.95 24.78 12.82
C ALA A 228 -2.17 24.96 14.34
N ALA A 229 -1.16 24.64 15.15
CA ALA A 229 -1.20 24.85 16.61
C ALA A 229 -0.93 26.30 17.06
N GLY A 230 -0.58 27.22 16.14
CA GLY A 230 -0.25 28.61 16.46
C GLY A 230 1.11 28.81 17.14
N LEU A 231 2.05 27.89 16.91
CA LEU A 231 3.43 27.94 17.40
C LEU A 231 4.37 28.65 16.42
N ASP A 232 5.55 29.04 16.91
CA ASP A 232 6.61 29.61 16.07
C ASP A 232 7.17 28.53 15.11
N THR A 233 7.12 28.82 13.81
CA THR A 233 7.65 27.99 12.73
C THR A 233 9.17 27.95 12.65
N LYS A 234 9.88 28.75 13.45
CA LYS A 234 11.35 28.91 13.43
C LYS A 234 11.90 29.43 12.09
N GLY A 235 11.04 30.06 11.28
CA GLY A 235 11.40 30.57 9.96
C GLY A 235 11.66 29.49 8.91
N ALA A 236 11.17 28.26 9.14
CA ALA A 236 11.26 27.18 8.18
C ALA A 236 10.45 27.47 6.90
N ASP A 237 10.98 27.00 5.77
CA ASP A 237 10.27 27.06 4.49
C ASP A 237 8.99 26.20 4.53
N PRO A 238 7.97 26.51 3.72
CA PRO A 238 6.81 25.65 3.61
C PRO A 238 7.20 24.29 3.00
N MET A 239 6.40 23.27 3.31
CA MET A 239 6.45 21.99 2.61
C MET A 239 5.96 22.14 1.16
N ILE A 240 6.28 21.16 0.32
CA ILE A 240 5.90 21.10 -1.11
C ILE A 240 4.99 19.88 -1.39
N GLY A 241 4.50 19.75 -2.62
CA GLY A 241 3.73 18.60 -3.07
C GLY A 241 2.43 18.45 -2.27
N TRP A 242 2.09 17.21 -1.89
CA TRP A 242 0.84 16.96 -1.15
C TRP A 242 0.94 17.36 0.33
N ASP A 243 2.10 17.85 0.78
CA ASP A 243 2.30 18.51 2.08
C ASP A 243 2.29 20.04 2.00
N ALA A 244 2.09 20.64 0.83
CA ALA A 244 2.02 22.08 0.66
C ALA A 244 0.95 22.73 1.56
N PRO A 245 1.09 24.02 1.93
CA PRO A 245 0.19 24.68 2.90
C PRO A 245 -1.30 24.65 2.49
N ASP A 246 -1.58 24.63 1.20
CA ASP A 246 -2.91 24.57 0.59
C ASP A 246 -3.41 23.14 0.34
N SER A 247 -2.55 22.13 0.47
CA SER A 247 -2.94 20.73 0.36
C SER A 247 -3.66 20.23 1.60
N LEU A 248 -4.67 19.39 1.39
CA LEU A 248 -5.49 18.77 2.44
C LEU A 248 -4.89 17.47 2.99
N LEU A 249 -3.84 16.93 2.37
CA LEU A 249 -3.16 15.73 2.88
C LEU A 249 -1.97 16.04 3.82
N ARG A 250 -1.61 17.33 3.96
CA ARG A 250 -0.42 17.78 4.70
C ARG A 250 -0.29 17.17 6.09
N GLY A 251 0.95 16.91 6.48
CA GLY A 251 1.36 16.15 7.65
C GLY A 251 1.65 14.68 7.37
N HIS A 252 1.23 14.13 6.23
CA HIS A 252 1.42 12.71 5.94
C HIS A 252 2.88 12.35 5.70
N THR A 253 3.66 13.20 5.00
CA THR A 253 5.09 12.94 4.79
C THR A 253 5.86 12.99 6.10
N THR A 254 5.55 13.91 7.01
CA THR A 254 6.17 13.94 8.35
C THR A 254 5.91 12.64 9.11
N GLY A 255 4.70 12.07 9.00
CA GLY A 255 4.40 10.74 9.54
C GLY A 255 5.30 9.64 8.94
N HIS A 256 5.46 9.62 7.62
CA HIS A 256 6.37 8.70 6.95
C HIS A 256 7.84 8.91 7.35
N VAL A 257 8.30 10.15 7.52
CA VAL A 257 9.67 10.46 7.93
C VAL A 257 9.95 9.97 9.37
N LEU A 258 8.97 10.04 10.28
CA LEU A 258 9.10 9.44 11.61
C LEU A 258 9.40 7.93 11.50
N SER A 259 8.60 7.19 10.74
CA SER A 259 8.85 5.78 10.47
C SER A 259 10.19 5.56 9.79
N ALA A 260 10.53 6.36 8.77
CA ALA A 260 11.79 6.24 8.04
C ALA A 260 13.01 6.45 8.94
N TYR A 261 13.03 7.47 9.82
CA TYR A 261 14.13 7.67 10.77
C TYR A 261 14.22 6.52 11.78
N ALA A 262 13.09 6.04 12.30
CA ALA A 262 13.04 4.94 13.26
C ALA A 262 13.55 3.63 12.64
N LEU A 263 13.05 3.28 11.45
CA LEU A 263 13.46 2.11 10.69
C LEU A 263 14.92 2.19 10.25
N ALA A 264 15.36 3.36 9.77
CA ALA A 264 16.75 3.58 9.39
C ALA A 264 17.69 3.46 10.59
N TYR A 265 17.30 3.98 11.76
CA TYR A 265 18.05 3.76 12.99
C TYR A 265 18.09 2.28 13.37
N GLY A 266 16.96 1.58 13.34
CA GLY A 266 16.89 0.13 13.60
C GLY A 266 17.81 -0.67 12.68
N ALA A 267 17.74 -0.40 11.37
CA ALA A 267 18.49 -1.12 10.34
C ALA A 267 19.99 -0.78 10.28
N SER A 268 20.44 0.33 10.86
CA SER A 268 21.85 0.78 10.75
C SER A 268 22.57 0.98 12.08
N GLY A 269 21.84 1.30 13.16
CA GLY A 269 22.39 1.77 14.43
C GLY A 269 22.89 3.22 14.41
N ASP A 270 22.60 4.00 13.36
CA ASP A 270 23.12 5.35 13.19
C ASP A 270 22.47 6.37 14.14
N GLY A 271 23.24 6.83 15.13
CA GLY A 271 22.76 7.78 16.15
C GLY A 271 22.27 9.12 15.59
N ALA A 272 22.74 9.58 14.44
CA ALA A 272 22.27 10.85 13.87
C ALA A 272 20.80 10.78 13.45
N LEU A 273 20.35 9.62 12.93
CA LEU A 273 18.95 9.41 12.57
C LEU A 273 18.05 9.35 13.82
N ARG A 274 18.53 8.73 14.90
CA ARG A 274 17.83 8.74 16.21
C ARG A 274 17.68 10.15 16.76
N ASP A 275 18.71 10.98 16.63
CA ASP A 275 18.67 12.35 17.14
C ASP A 275 17.66 13.21 16.33
N LYS A 276 17.60 13.05 15.00
CA LYS A 276 16.56 13.68 14.14
C LYS A 276 15.15 13.18 14.48
N LEU A 277 14.98 11.88 14.68
CA LEU A 277 13.72 11.30 15.17
C LEU A 277 13.26 11.91 16.50
N THR A 278 14.19 12.02 17.45
CA THR A 278 13.92 12.59 18.77
C THR A 278 13.45 14.04 18.65
N TYR A 279 14.08 14.81 17.76
CA TYR A 279 13.69 16.19 17.48
C TYR A 279 12.26 16.30 16.94
N LEU A 280 11.89 15.47 15.95
CA LEU A 280 10.53 15.45 15.40
C LEU A 280 9.48 15.05 16.44
N VAL A 281 9.75 13.99 17.21
CA VAL A 281 8.84 13.54 18.29
C VAL A 281 8.60 14.67 19.29
N HIS A 282 9.67 15.36 19.72
CA HIS A 282 9.55 16.46 20.67
C HIS A 282 8.71 17.61 20.10
N GLY A 283 8.95 18.01 18.84
CA GLY A 283 8.18 19.06 18.17
C GLY A 283 6.70 18.71 18.01
N LEU A 284 6.38 17.45 17.68
CA LEU A 284 4.99 16.98 17.61
C LEU A 284 4.31 16.93 18.99
N ALA A 285 5.06 16.58 20.04
CA ALA A 285 4.56 16.64 21.41
C ALA A 285 4.25 18.09 21.85
N GLU A 286 5.08 19.06 21.45
CA GLU A 286 4.80 20.49 21.66
C GLU A 286 3.51 20.93 20.93
N VAL A 287 3.32 20.49 19.68
CA VAL A 287 2.12 20.76 18.87
C VAL A 287 0.87 20.18 19.53
N GLN A 288 0.89 18.90 19.93
CA GLN A 288 -0.27 18.24 20.56
C GLN A 288 -0.66 18.93 21.88
N ARG A 289 0.33 19.32 22.70
CA ARG A 289 0.09 20.11 23.92
C ARG A 289 -0.52 21.47 23.61
N ALA A 290 0.01 22.19 22.62
CA ALA A 290 -0.49 23.50 22.23
C ALA A 290 -1.93 23.47 21.69
N PHE A 291 -2.32 22.43 20.96
CA PHE A 291 -3.72 22.22 20.58
C PHE A 291 -4.63 22.07 21.80
N GLY A 292 -4.25 21.21 22.76
CA GLY A 292 -5.00 21.00 24.00
C GLY A 292 -5.12 22.26 24.86
N ASP A 293 -4.01 22.97 25.08
CA ASP A 293 -3.96 24.16 25.94
C ASP A 293 -4.74 25.35 25.35
N SER A 294 -4.74 25.48 24.02
CA SER A 294 -5.43 26.57 23.33
C SER A 294 -6.94 26.35 23.18
N GLY A 295 -7.43 25.12 23.37
CA GLY A 295 -8.81 24.73 23.10
C GLY A 295 -9.20 24.76 21.62
N ARG A 296 -8.21 24.84 20.72
CA ARG A 296 -8.43 24.82 19.25
C ARG A 296 -8.84 23.45 18.73
N ALA A 297 -8.46 22.40 19.44
CA ALA A 297 -8.88 21.03 19.19
C ALA A 297 -9.14 20.32 20.52
N LYS A 298 -9.84 19.20 20.48
CA LYS A 298 -10.01 18.32 21.64
C LYS A 298 -8.66 17.76 22.13
N PRO A 299 -8.51 17.48 23.44
CA PRO A 299 -7.29 16.87 23.98
C PRO A 299 -6.87 15.61 23.22
N GLY A 300 -5.55 15.44 23.02
CA GLY A 300 -4.96 14.31 22.31
C GLY A 300 -4.88 14.46 20.79
N PHE A 301 -5.57 15.43 20.19
CA PHE A 301 -5.51 15.68 18.75
C PHE A 301 -4.12 16.12 18.27
N LEU A 302 -3.67 15.55 17.15
CA LEU A 302 -2.41 15.91 16.50
C LEU A 302 -2.55 15.78 14.97
N SER A 303 -2.40 16.89 14.26
CA SER A 303 -2.32 16.94 12.79
C SER A 303 -1.66 18.24 12.33
N ALA A 304 -1.34 18.36 11.04
CA ALA A 304 -0.89 19.60 10.40
C ALA A 304 -2.06 20.55 10.01
N TYR A 305 -3.25 20.24 10.50
CA TYR A 305 -4.49 20.99 10.34
C TYR A 305 -5.40 20.78 11.55
N ASP A 306 -6.51 21.52 11.65
CA ASP A 306 -7.50 21.39 12.72
C ASP A 306 -8.47 20.20 12.50
N GLU A 307 -9.45 20.04 13.38
CA GLU A 307 -10.42 18.93 13.30
C GLU A 307 -11.41 19.04 12.10
N GLY A 308 -11.38 20.12 11.32
CA GLY A 308 -12.43 20.44 10.35
C GLY A 308 -12.58 19.43 9.21
N GLN A 309 -11.51 18.72 8.81
CA GLN A 309 -11.63 17.65 7.81
C GLN A 309 -12.37 16.42 8.35
N PHE A 310 -12.20 16.12 9.64
CA PHE A 310 -12.91 15.01 10.29
C PHE A 310 -14.39 15.36 10.45
N ASP A 311 -14.70 16.60 10.85
CA ASP A 311 -16.08 17.09 10.93
C ASP A 311 -16.79 16.96 9.56
N LYS A 312 -16.10 17.29 8.48
CA LYS A 312 -16.63 17.18 7.11
C LYS A 312 -16.77 15.74 6.64
N LEU A 313 -15.84 14.84 6.99
CA LEU A 313 -15.93 13.42 6.66
C LEU A 313 -17.15 12.77 7.32
N GLU A 314 -17.44 13.14 8.56
CA GLU A 314 -18.65 12.68 9.27
C GLU A 314 -19.94 13.13 8.56
N HIS A 315 -19.88 14.16 7.73
CA HIS A 315 -20.98 14.61 6.86
C HIS A 315 -20.77 14.23 5.39
N TYR A 316 -19.94 13.21 5.13
CA TYR A 316 -19.68 12.62 3.82
C TYR A 316 -19.17 13.60 2.75
N ALA A 317 -18.40 14.61 3.15
CA ALA A 317 -17.74 15.47 2.18
C ALA A 317 -16.81 14.63 1.27
N PRO A 318 -16.97 14.68 -0.06
CA PRO A 318 -16.20 13.84 -0.97
C PRO A 318 -14.79 14.42 -1.20
N TYR A 319 -13.94 13.62 -1.82
CA TYR A 319 -12.71 14.13 -2.42
C TYR A 319 -13.05 14.98 -3.67
N PRO A 320 -12.39 16.13 -3.91
CA PRO A 320 -11.25 16.71 -3.17
C PRO A 320 -11.63 17.75 -2.10
N THR A 321 -12.90 17.88 -1.70
CA THR A 321 -13.32 18.83 -0.63
C THR A 321 -12.61 18.56 0.71
N ILE A 322 -12.32 17.30 0.97
CA ILE A 322 -11.39 16.81 1.98
C ILE A 322 -10.46 15.78 1.35
N TRP A 323 -9.35 15.46 2.02
CA TRP A 323 -8.41 14.45 1.53
C TRP A 323 -7.93 13.54 2.66
N ALA A 324 -8.49 12.34 2.71
CA ALA A 324 -8.06 11.20 3.53
C ALA A 324 -7.55 11.55 4.95
N PRO A 325 -8.36 12.21 5.81
CA PRO A 325 -7.85 12.73 7.08
C PRO A 325 -7.37 11.62 8.04
N TYR A 326 -8.01 10.44 8.01
CA TYR A 326 -7.56 9.29 8.80
C TYR A 326 -6.33 8.60 8.22
N TYR A 327 -6.08 8.67 6.90
CA TYR A 327 -4.82 8.22 6.31
C TYR A 327 -3.63 9.03 6.86
N THR A 328 -3.77 10.36 6.91
CA THR A 328 -2.73 11.24 7.46
C THR A 328 -2.46 10.92 8.92
N LEU A 329 -3.52 10.78 9.74
CA LEU A 329 -3.36 10.36 11.14
C LEU A 329 -2.69 8.99 11.28
N HIS A 330 -3.02 8.04 10.40
CA HIS A 330 -2.39 6.73 10.42
C HIS A 330 -0.88 6.83 10.23
N LYS A 331 -0.39 7.66 9.30
CA LYS A 331 1.07 7.83 9.09
C LYS A 331 1.75 8.42 10.32
N ILE A 332 1.13 9.41 10.96
CA ILE A 332 1.64 10.01 12.20
C ILE A 332 1.67 8.98 13.32
N LEU A 333 0.57 8.25 13.52
CA LEU A 333 0.45 7.24 14.58
C LEU A 333 1.43 6.08 14.37
N ALA A 334 1.56 5.58 13.15
CA ALA A 334 2.53 4.54 12.79
C ALA A 334 3.97 5.01 13.07
N GLY A 335 4.33 6.23 12.65
CA GLY A 335 5.64 6.81 12.90
C GLY A 335 5.98 6.98 14.39
N LEU A 336 5.00 7.37 15.22
CA LEU A 336 5.18 7.46 16.67
C LEU A 336 5.36 6.07 17.32
N LEU A 337 4.63 5.06 16.84
CA LEU A 337 4.79 3.68 17.29
C LEU A 337 6.14 3.10 16.88
N ASP A 338 6.62 3.38 15.67
CA ASP A 338 7.94 2.99 15.21
C ASP A 338 9.04 3.69 16.02
N ALA A 339 8.86 4.97 16.37
CA ALA A 339 9.78 5.70 17.24
C ALA A 339 9.88 5.06 18.63
N HIS A 340 8.76 4.59 19.18
CA HIS A 340 8.77 3.82 20.42
C HIS A 340 9.48 2.48 20.23
N ARG A 341 9.14 1.72 19.19
CA ARG A 341 9.66 0.38 18.93
C ARG A 341 11.17 0.35 18.70
N TYR A 342 11.68 1.16 17.79
CA TYR A 342 13.08 1.09 17.35
C TYR A 342 14.02 2.01 18.13
N ALA A 343 13.52 3.10 18.70
CA ALA A 343 14.34 4.06 19.44
C ALA A 343 13.99 4.14 20.95
N GLY A 344 13.02 3.36 21.43
CA GLY A 344 12.64 3.35 22.84
C GLY A 344 12.00 4.66 23.33
N SER A 345 11.42 5.45 22.44
CA SER A 345 10.86 6.77 22.79
C SER A 345 9.59 6.65 23.63
N GLY A 346 9.67 7.02 24.91
CA GLY A 346 8.52 7.10 25.80
C GLY A 346 7.61 8.30 25.50
N GLU A 347 8.17 9.43 25.04
CA GLU A 347 7.39 10.61 24.64
C GLU A 347 6.53 10.29 23.41
N ALA A 348 7.08 9.57 22.42
CA ALA A 348 6.32 9.15 21.24
C ALA A 348 5.13 8.25 21.61
N LEU A 349 5.32 7.29 22.52
CA LEU A 349 4.23 6.43 22.99
C LEU A 349 3.14 7.22 23.73
N ALA A 350 3.51 8.23 24.52
CA ALA A 350 2.54 9.08 25.20
C ALA A 350 1.69 9.86 24.18
N VAL A 351 2.34 10.52 23.20
CA VAL A 351 1.65 11.24 22.12
C VAL A 351 0.72 10.32 21.33
N ALA A 352 1.21 9.12 20.99
CA ALA A 352 0.43 8.10 20.28
C ALA A 352 -0.79 7.62 21.10
N SER A 353 -0.62 7.43 22.41
CA SER A 353 -1.72 7.03 23.28
C SER A 353 -2.79 8.11 23.37
N ASP A 354 -2.40 9.37 23.53
CA ASP A 354 -3.38 10.46 23.61
C ASP A 354 -4.12 10.66 22.28
N LEU A 355 -3.43 10.44 21.14
CA LEU A 355 -4.07 10.41 19.83
C LEU A 355 -5.05 9.23 19.69
N GLY A 356 -4.69 8.05 20.19
CA GLY A 356 -5.57 6.88 20.22
C GLY A 356 -6.84 7.13 21.04
N ASP A 357 -6.71 7.77 22.21
CA ASP A 357 -7.84 8.18 23.04
C ASP A 357 -8.74 9.19 22.30
N TRP A 358 -8.15 10.18 21.60
CA TRP A 358 -8.92 11.13 20.77
C TRP A 358 -9.71 10.43 19.65
N VAL A 359 -9.09 9.47 18.95
CA VAL A 359 -9.77 8.72 17.88
C VAL A 359 -10.95 7.92 18.44
N TYR A 360 -10.76 7.25 19.57
CA TYR A 360 -11.83 6.51 20.25
C TYR A 360 -12.98 7.44 20.62
N GLU A 361 -12.71 8.52 21.34
CA GLU A 361 -13.72 9.47 21.83
C GLU A 361 -14.55 10.08 20.69
N ARG A 362 -13.93 10.27 19.52
CA ARG A 362 -14.60 10.78 18.34
C ARG A 362 -15.46 9.74 17.64
N LEU A 363 -14.90 8.59 17.30
CA LEU A 363 -15.57 7.60 16.45
C LEU A 363 -16.61 6.77 17.19
N HIS A 364 -16.42 6.47 18.49
CA HIS A 364 -17.37 5.63 19.23
C HIS A 364 -18.74 6.30 19.42
N ALA A 365 -18.82 7.62 19.21
CA ALA A 365 -20.06 8.40 19.28
C ALA A 365 -20.89 8.32 17.98
N LEU A 366 -20.33 7.80 16.89
CA LEU A 366 -20.98 7.72 15.59
C LEU A 366 -21.77 6.41 15.43
N PRO A 367 -22.97 6.42 14.82
CA PRO A 367 -23.70 5.20 14.45
C PRO A 367 -22.90 4.31 13.50
N HIS A 368 -23.11 3.00 13.59
CA HIS A 368 -22.39 2.02 12.76
C HIS A 368 -22.58 2.28 11.25
N GLU A 369 -23.80 2.62 10.83
CA GLU A 369 -24.10 2.93 9.43
C GLU A 369 -23.28 4.12 8.91
N GLN A 370 -23.09 5.14 9.74
CA GLN A 370 -22.28 6.32 9.39
C GLN A 370 -20.81 5.97 9.21
N LEU A 371 -20.26 5.11 10.09
CA LEU A 371 -18.89 4.60 9.94
C LEU A 371 -18.72 3.82 8.63
N GLN A 372 -19.64 2.89 8.32
CA GLN A 372 -19.59 2.12 7.07
C GLN A 372 -19.67 3.01 5.84
N ASN A 373 -20.49 4.07 5.89
CA ASN A 373 -20.57 5.05 4.82
C ASN A 373 -19.23 5.77 4.63
N MET A 374 -18.64 6.31 5.70
CA MET A 374 -17.35 6.98 5.67
C MET A 374 -16.27 6.11 5.04
N TRP A 375 -16.10 4.88 5.51
CA TRP A 375 -15.05 3.97 5.05
C TRP A 375 -15.22 3.45 3.63
N SER A 376 -16.45 3.50 3.11
CA SER A 376 -16.75 3.12 1.74
C SER A 376 -16.49 4.22 0.70
N MET A 377 -16.19 5.46 1.12
CA MET A 377 -15.96 6.58 0.21
C MET A 377 -14.59 6.49 -0.48
N TYR A 378 -14.57 6.84 -1.77
CA TYR A 378 -13.33 6.94 -2.55
C TYR A 378 -12.44 8.09 -2.04
N ILE A 379 -11.21 7.77 -1.64
CA ILE A 379 -10.16 8.66 -1.11
C ILE A 379 -10.53 9.41 0.17
N ALA A 380 -11.66 10.13 0.23
CA ALA A 380 -12.09 10.85 1.43
C ALA A 380 -12.23 9.92 2.65
N GLY A 381 -12.72 8.70 2.40
CA GLY A 381 -12.88 7.64 3.40
C GLY A 381 -11.62 6.82 3.67
N GLU A 382 -10.51 7.11 2.99
CA GLU A 382 -9.27 6.37 3.19
C GLU A 382 -8.70 6.64 4.58
N PHE A 383 -8.45 5.54 5.31
CA PHE A 383 -7.91 5.57 6.67
C PHE A 383 -6.56 4.85 6.80
N GLY A 384 -5.95 4.43 5.69
CA GLY A 384 -4.73 3.63 5.73
C GLY A 384 -4.86 2.43 6.67
N GLY A 385 -3.85 2.21 7.52
CA GLY A 385 -3.84 1.16 8.54
C GLY A 385 -4.24 1.66 9.93
N MET A 386 -5.23 2.55 10.08
CA MET A 386 -5.66 3.00 11.42
C MET A 386 -6.05 1.83 12.34
N ASN A 387 -6.70 0.80 11.79
CA ASN A 387 -6.99 -0.43 12.52
C ASN A 387 -5.72 -1.18 12.98
N GLU A 388 -4.70 -1.27 12.12
CA GLU A 388 -3.38 -1.83 12.44
C GLU A 388 -2.73 -1.04 13.59
N SER A 389 -2.57 0.27 13.42
CA SER A 389 -1.83 1.12 14.37
C SER A 389 -2.52 1.19 15.74
N LEU A 390 -3.85 1.26 15.79
CA LEU A 390 -4.58 1.28 17.06
C LEU A 390 -4.53 -0.07 17.78
N ALA A 391 -4.56 -1.19 17.06
CA ALA A 391 -4.41 -2.51 17.65
C ALA A 391 -2.96 -2.76 18.14
N LYS A 392 -1.94 -2.28 17.41
CA LYS A 392 -0.54 -2.26 17.88
C LYS A 392 -0.37 -1.36 19.11
N LEU A 393 -1.03 -0.21 19.14
CA LEU A 393 -1.05 0.68 20.29
C LEU A 393 -1.68 0.01 21.51
N TYR A 394 -2.79 -0.73 21.34
CA TYR A 394 -3.37 -1.56 22.40
C TYR A 394 -2.36 -2.58 22.94
N ALA A 395 -1.62 -3.27 22.07
CA ALA A 395 -0.64 -4.28 22.48
C ALA A 395 0.43 -3.71 23.44
N VAL A 396 0.81 -2.45 23.27
CA VAL A 396 1.83 -1.78 24.10
C VAL A 396 1.22 -1.08 25.33
N THR A 397 0.02 -0.51 25.21
CA THR A 397 -0.59 0.32 26.26
C THR A 397 -1.55 -0.44 27.18
N GLY A 398 -2.18 -1.51 26.68
CA GLY A 398 -3.25 -2.25 27.35
C GLY A 398 -4.60 -1.51 27.48
N LYS A 399 -4.74 -0.30 26.93
CA LYS A 399 -5.99 0.49 26.99
C LYS A 399 -7.03 -0.09 26.03
N ARG A 400 -8.15 -0.57 26.57
CA ARG A 400 -9.20 -1.28 25.80
C ARG A 400 -9.86 -0.38 24.75
N GLU A 401 -9.89 0.92 25.01
CA GLU A 401 -10.38 1.98 24.15
C GLU A 401 -9.64 1.99 22.81
N HIS A 402 -8.33 1.74 22.80
CA HIS A 402 -7.55 1.65 21.56
C HIS A 402 -7.97 0.44 20.71
N LEU A 403 -8.18 -0.73 21.33
CA LEU A 403 -8.66 -1.92 20.62
C LEU A 403 -10.11 -1.73 20.14
N ALA A 404 -10.95 -1.08 20.93
CA ALA A 404 -12.31 -0.74 20.52
C ALA A 404 -12.29 0.21 19.33
N ALA A 405 -11.45 1.25 19.35
CA ALA A 405 -11.27 2.17 18.24
C ALA A 405 -10.77 1.47 16.97
N ALA A 406 -9.81 0.54 17.08
CA ALA A 406 -9.31 -0.22 15.94
C ALA A 406 -10.44 -0.94 15.18
N ARG A 407 -11.43 -1.49 15.90
CA ARG A 407 -12.59 -2.19 15.31
C ARG A 407 -13.65 -1.27 14.72
N LEU A 408 -13.64 0.03 15.03
CA LEU A 408 -14.54 1.01 14.40
C LEU A 408 -14.20 1.27 12.93
N PHE A 409 -13.02 0.81 12.48
CA PHE A 409 -12.55 0.88 11.09
C PHE A 409 -12.84 -0.40 10.27
N ASP A 410 -13.60 -1.35 10.81
CA ASP A 410 -14.08 -2.48 9.99
C ASP A 410 -14.90 -1.94 8.81
N ASN A 411 -14.59 -2.40 7.59
CA ASN A 411 -15.14 -1.86 6.34
C ASN A 411 -15.80 -2.98 5.54
N ASP A 412 -17.13 -3.05 5.57
CA ASP A 412 -17.90 -4.11 4.94
C ASP A 412 -17.71 -4.15 3.42
N ARG A 413 -17.45 -3.01 2.76
CA ARG A 413 -17.21 -2.95 1.31
C ARG A 413 -16.07 -3.87 0.88
N LEU A 414 -15.04 -3.98 1.72
CA LEU A 414 -13.90 -4.86 1.52
C LEU A 414 -14.11 -6.22 2.19
N MET A 415 -14.50 -6.23 3.47
CA MET A 415 -14.47 -7.42 4.33
C MET A 415 -15.59 -8.42 4.05
N VAL A 416 -16.78 -7.99 3.65
CA VAL A 416 -17.89 -8.92 3.40
C VAL A 416 -17.62 -9.82 2.19
N PRO A 417 -17.20 -9.29 1.01
CA PRO A 417 -16.78 -10.14 -0.10
C PRO A 417 -15.70 -11.16 0.27
N MET A 418 -14.72 -10.75 1.09
CA MET A 418 -13.66 -11.67 1.56
C MET A 418 -14.22 -12.79 2.45
N ARG A 419 -15.15 -12.47 3.36
CA ARG A 419 -15.86 -13.48 4.18
C ARG A 419 -16.74 -14.40 3.32
N GLN A 420 -17.27 -13.89 2.21
CA GLN A 420 -17.98 -14.69 1.20
C GLN A 420 -17.04 -15.55 0.34
N GLN A 421 -15.72 -15.38 0.47
CA GLN A 421 -14.70 -16.00 -0.37
C GLN A 421 -14.87 -15.63 -1.86
N VAL A 422 -15.18 -14.36 -2.12
CA VAL A 422 -15.32 -13.81 -3.47
C VAL A 422 -14.33 -12.66 -3.68
N ASP A 423 -13.52 -12.78 -4.73
CA ASP A 423 -12.60 -11.73 -5.17
C ASP A 423 -13.39 -10.64 -5.90
N ALA A 424 -13.94 -9.71 -5.11
CA ALA A 424 -14.63 -8.51 -5.59
C ALA A 424 -13.74 -7.26 -5.46
N LEU A 425 -12.43 -7.41 -5.68
CA LEU A 425 -11.47 -6.31 -5.59
C LEU A 425 -11.54 -5.35 -6.78
N GLY A 426 -12.07 -5.80 -7.92
CA GLY A 426 -12.15 -4.98 -9.13
C GLY A 426 -12.86 -3.65 -8.90
N GLY A 427 -12.19 -2.54 -9.24
CA GLY A 427 -12.69 -1.19 -9.03
C GLY A 427 -12.47 -0.63 -7.63
N LEU A 428 -11.76 -1.34 -6.74
CA LEU A 428 -11.29 -0.78 -5.47
C LEU A 428 -9.90 -0.15 -5.62
N HIS A 429 -9.66 0.98 -4.97
CA HIS A 429 -8.33 1.58 -4.91
C HIS A 429 -7.40 0.65 -4.12
N ALA A 430 -6.31 0.19 -4.72
CA ALA A 430 -5.49 -0.89 -4.16
C ALA A 430 -4.88 -0.49 -2.82
N ASN A 431 -4.10 0.59 -2.81
CA ASN A 431 -3.39 1.02 -1.62
C ASN A 431 -4.31 1.59 -0.50
N GLN A 432 -5.53 2.05 -0.81
CA GLN A 432 -6.53 2.39 0.22
C GLN A 432 -6.94 1.15 1.04
N HIS A 433 -6.98 -0.04 0.42
CA HIS A 433 -7.56 -1.24 1.02
C HIS A 433 -6.52 -2.23 1.59
N ILE A 434 -5.33 -2.36 0.99
CA ILE A 434 -4.30 -3.30 1.47
C ILE A 434 -3.94 -3.07 2.96
N PRO A 435 -3.70 -1.83 3.45
CA PRO A 435 -3.40 -1.59 4.87
C PRO A 435 -4.50 -2.04 5.84
N GLN A 436 -5.77 -1.98 5.42
CA GLN A 436 -6.91 -2.45 6.22
C GLN A 436 -6.81 -3.96 6.48
N VAL A 437 -6.27 -4.69 5.52
CA VAL A 437 -6.05 -6.14 5.60
C VAL A 437 -4.88 -6.48 6.53
N ILE A 438 -3.81 -5.68 6.51
CA ILE A 438 -2.72 -5.79 7.51
C ILE A 438 -3.30 -5.61 8.92
N GLY A 439 -4.16 -4.60 9.10
CA GLY A 439 -4.85 -4.39 10.38
C GLY A 439 -5.78 -5.53 10.78
N SER A 440 -6.27 -6.34 9.83
CA SER A 440 -7.00 -7.57 10.16
C SER A 440 -6.09 -8.61 10.83
N VAL A 441 -4.86 -8.79 10.35
CA VAL A 441 -3.90 -9.71 10.99
C VAL A 441 -3.57 -9.26 12.42
N GLU A 442 -3.36 -7.96 12.62
CA GLU A 442 -3.15 -7.41 13.97
C GLU A 442 -4.40 -7.56 14.86
N LEU A 443 -5.60 -7.31 14.34
CA LEU A 443 -6.84 -7.53 15.10
C LEU A 443 -7.01 -9.00 15.48
N PHE A 444 -6.65 -9.96 14.62
CA PHE A 444 -6.61 -11.37 15.00
C PHE A 444 -5.63 -11.60 16.16
N ARG A 445 -4.40 -11.06 16.06
CA ARG A 445 -3.36 -11.14 17.10
C ARG A 445 -3.87 -10.69 18.47
N GLN A 446 -4.67 -9.61 18.50
CA GLN A 446 -5.17 -9.01 19.75
C GLN A 446 -6.51 -9.59 20.26
N THR A 447 -7.33 -10.15 19.36
CA THR A 447 -8.71 -10.57 19.71
C THR A 447 -8.94 -12.07 19.67
N GLY A 448 -8.12 -12.82 18.93
CA GLY A 448 -8.33 -14.23 18.63
C GLY A 448 -9.53 -14.52 17.71
N LEU A 449 -10.15 -13.52 17.08
CA LEU A 449 -11.32 -13.72 16.22
C LEU A 449 -10.92 -14.27 14.84
N PRO A 450 -11.21 -15.54 14.51
CA PRO A 450 -10.61 -16.23 13.35
C PRO A 450 -10.87 -15.57 12.00
N TYR A 451 -12.04 -14.96 11.82
CA TYR A 451 -12.46 -14.35 10.56
C TYR A 451 -11.50 -13.26 10.09
N TYR A 452 -10.82 -12.55 11.00
CA TYR A 452 -9.84 -11.52 10.64
C TYR A 452 -8.60 -12.12 9.95
N LEU A 453 -8.13 -13.29 10.39
CA LEU A 453 -6.99 -13.95 9.75
C LEU A 453 -7.41 -14.66 8.46
N GLU A 454 -8.61 -15.23 8.41
CA GLU A 454 -9.17 -15.88 7.22
C GLU A 454 -9.38 -14.91 6.06
N GLN A 455 -9.96 -13.73 6.33
CA GLN A 455 -10.14 -12.71 5.29
C GLN A 455 -8.79 -12.16 4.78
N ALA A 456 -7.79 -12.04 5.65
CA ALA A 456 -6.45 -11.61 5.27
C ALA A 456 -5.72 -12.63 4.38
N ARG A 457 -5.84 -13.92 4.69
CA ARG A 457 -5.35 -15.01 3.81
C ARG A 457 -6.04 -14.97 2.45
N PHE A 458 -7.38 -14.91 2.43
CA PHE A 458 -8.14 -14.86 1.19
C PHE A 458 -7.75 -13.67 0.30
N PHE A 459 -7.56 -12.49 0.90
CA PHE A 459 -7.08 -11.31 0.19
C PHE A 459 -5.70 -11.53 -0.44
N MET A 460 -4.75 -12.01 0.36
CA MET A 460 -3.37 -12.26 -0.09
C MET A 460 -3.36 -13.24 -1.28
N ASP A 461 -4.06 -14.36 -1.15
CA ASP A 461 -4.17 -15.40 -2.18
C ASP A 461 -4.83 -14.86 -3.46
N SER A 462 -5.90 -14.06 -3.32
CA SER A 462 -6.58 -13.43 -4.44
C SER A 462 -5.64 -12.48 -5.20
N VAL A 463 -4.94 -11.59 -4.48
CA VAL A 463 -4.05 -10.60 -5.09
C VAL A 463 -2.88 -11.27 -5.80
N ILE A 464 -2.13 -12.16 -5.13
CA ILE A 464 -0.97 -12.82 -5.76
C ILE A 464 -1.37 -13.78 -6.87
N GLY A 465 -2.58 -14.35 -6.81
CA GLY A 465 -3.09 -15.27 -7.82
C GLY A 465 -3.59 -14.60 -9.09
N SER A 466 -4.12 -13.38 -8.98
CA SER A 466 -4.93 -12.79 -10.07
C SER A 466 -4.63 -11.33 -10.41
N HIS A 467 -3.94 -10.58 -9.55
CA HIS A 467 -3.84 -9.11 -9.68
C HIS A 467 -2.41 -8.58 -9.82
N ILE A 468 -1.38 -9.44 -9.76
CA ILE A 468 0.02 -9.00 -9.84
C ILE A 468 0.60 -9.03 -11.25
N TYR A 469 1.41 -8.03 -11.56
CA TYR A 469 2.34 -8.03 -12.68
C TYR A 469 3.57 -8.90 -12.36
N ALA A 470 4.41 -9.16 -13.36
CA ALA A 470 5.53 -10.09 -13.27
C ALA A 470 6.59 -9.69 -12.23
N MET A 471 6.69 -8.39 -11.90
CA MET A 471 7.56 -7.89 -10.83
C MET A 471 6.96 -8.01 -9.42
N GLY A 472 5.71 -8.46 -9.29
CA GLY A 472 5.00 -8.64 -8.01
C GLY A 472 4.13 -7.46 -7.57
N GLY A 473 4.18 -6.32 -8.28
CA GLY A 473 3.30 -5.17 -8.03
C GLY A 473 1.88 -5.38 -8.56
N THR A 474 0.92 -4.58 -8.06
CA THR A 474 -0.52 -4.68 -8.41
C THR A 474 -1.11 -3.32 -8.76
N GLY A 475 -2.21 -3.34 -9.51
CA GLY A 475 -3.02 -2.17 -9.82
C GLY A 475 -2.62 -1.43 -11.10
N GLN A 476 -3.59 -0.72 -11.69
CA GLN A 476 -3.39 0.18 -12.82
C GLN A 476 -4.17 1.46 -12.55
N GLY A 477 -3.48 2.61 -12.60
CA GLY A 477 -4.04 3.89 -12.17
C GLY A 477 -4.54 3.85 -10.72
N GLU A 478 -3.76 3.22 -9.83
CA GLU A 478 -4.06 3.01 -8.39
C GLU A 478 -5.19 2.01 -8.08
N MET A 479 -5.92 1.54 -9.10
CA MET A 479 -7.08 0.67 -8.91
C MET A 479 -6.72 -0.80 -9.12
N PHE A 480 -7.27 -1.68 -8.27
CA PHE A 480 -7.43 -3.08 -8.62
C PHE A 480 -8.35 -3.20 -9.83
N GLN A 481 -7.95 -4.04 -10.77
CA GLN A 481 -8.67 -4.30 -12.01
C GLN A 481 -9.40 -5.63 -11.86
N GLN A 482 -10.17 -6.05 -12.87
CA GLN A 482 -10.84 -7.36 -12.78
C GLN A 482 -9.79 -8.49 -12.70
N PRO A 483 -10.07 -9.58 -11.93
CA PRO A 483 -9.11 -10.67 -11.73
C PRO A 483 -8.60 -11.24 -13.06
N GLY A 484 -7.28 -11.40 -13.17
CA GLY A 484 -6.64 -11.99 -14.35
C GLY A 484 -6.48 -11.04 -15.55
N VAL A 485 -6.78 -9.75 -15.41
CA VAL A 485 -6.61 -8.76 -16.49
C VAL A 485 -5.29 -8.00 -16.30
N ILE A 486 -4.20 -8.48 -16.91
CA ILE A 486 -2.85 -7.93 -16.72
C ILE A 486 -2.24 -7.45 -18.05
N GLY A 487 -2.18 -8.32 -19.07
CA GLY A 487 -1.59 -8.02 -20.38
C GLY A 487 -2.39 -7.01 -21.20
N ALA A 488 -3.68 -6.84 -20.92
CA ALA A 488 -4.49 -5.75 -21.46
C ALA A 488 -4.13 -4.37 -20.89
N LEU A 489 -3.50 -4.34 -19.71
CA LEU A 489 -3.29 -3.14 -18.90
C LEU A 489 -1.83 -2.76 -18.75
N LEU A 490 -0.97 -3.15 -19.69
CA LEU A 490 0.42 -2.72 -19.74
C LEU A 490 0.49 -1.22 -20.11
N LYS A 491 0.62 -0.35 -19.11
CA LYS A 491 0.54 1.12 -19.19
C LYS A 491 1.75 1.79 -18.51
N ASP A 492 1.83 3.11 -18.57
CA ASP A 492 2.78 3.92 -17.81
C ASP A 492 2.43 4.00 -16.32
N ASN A 493 1.15 3.98 -15.98
CA ASN A 493 0.65 4.10 -14.62
C ASN A 493 0.30 2.75 -13.95
N THR A 494 1.12 1.73 -14.17
CA THR A 494 0.94 0.40 -13.54
C THR A 494 1.71 0.26 -12.24
N ALA A 495 1.24 -0.64 -11.37
CA ALA A 495 1.97 -1.11 -10.19
C ALA A 495 2.49 0.03 -9.30
N GLU A 496 1.59 0.67 -8.55
CA GLU A 496 1.97 1.64 -7.51
C GLU A 496 2.91 0.99 -6.48
N SER A 497 3.99 1.66 -6.10
CA SER A 497 4.99 1.11 -5.18
C SER A 497 4.44 0.93 -3.76
N CYS A 498 3.56 1.81 -3.28
CA CYS A 498 2.91 1.66 -1.96
C CYS A 498 2.16 0.34 -1.80
N ALA A 499 1.45 -0.08 -2.84
CA ALA A 499 0.69 -1.33 -2.81
C ALA A 499 1.62 -2.52 -2.58
N SER A 500 2.81 -2.51 -3.18
CA SER A 500 3.80 -3.59 -3.02
C SER A 500 4.45 -3.59 -1.65
N TYR A 501 4.76 -2.40 -1.10
CA TYR A 501 5.24 -2.26 0.26
C TYR A 501 4.24 -2.86 1.27
N ASN A 502 2.95 -2.52 1.14
CA ASN A 502 1.92 -3.01 2.06
C ASN A 502 1.63 -4.52 1.85
N MET A 503 1.67 -5.02 0.62
CA MET A 503 1.57 -6.46 0.35
C MET A 503 2.74 -7.25 0.95
N LEU A 504 3.96 -6.71 0.94
CA LEU A 504 5.11 -7.33 1.59
C LEU A 504 4.96 -7.38 3.11
N LYS A 505 4.43 -6.33 3.74
CA LYS A 505 4.07 -6.36 5.18
C LYS A 505 3.05 -7.48 5.44
N LEU A 506 1.97 -7.52 4.67
CA LEU A 506 0.92 -8.54 4.80
C LEU A 506 1.48 -9.96 4.66
N ALA A 507 2.27 -10.22 3.63
CA ALA A 507 2.89 -11.52 3.37
C ALA A 507 3.72 -12.01 4.57
N ASN A 508 4.50 -11.11 5.16
CA ASN A 508 5.33 -11.43 6.32
C ASN A 508 4.50 -11.69 7.59
N GLU A 509 3.49 -10.86 7.87
CA GLU A 509 2.62 -11.08 9.03
C GLU A 509 1.80 -12.38 8.90
N LEU A 510 1.33 -12.72 7.70
CA LEU A 510 0.63 -13.99 7.45
C LEU A 510 1.55 -15.20 7.62
N TYR A 511 2.82 -15.10 7.21
CA TYR A 511 3.80 -16.18 7.33
C TYR A 511 4.02 -16.63 8.77
N GLU A 512 3.86 -15.72 9.76
CA GLU A 512 3.93 -16.04 11.19
C GLU A 512 2.88 -17.07 11.62
N TYR A 513 1.69 -17.05 11.01
CA TYR A 513 0.56 -17.92 11.34
C TYR A 513 0.41 -19.09 10.38
N ASP A 514 0.75 -18.87 9.11
CA ASP A 514 0.64 -19.83 8.03
C ASP A 514 1.89 -19.74 7.15
N PRO A 515 2.94 -20.54 7.44
CA PRO A 515 4.22 -20.45 6.74
C PRO A 515 4.15 -21.08 5.34
N ASP A 516 3.27 -20.52 4.50
CA ASP A 516 3.08 -20.91 3.11
C ASP A 516 4.28 -20.43 2.26
N PRO A 517 4.91 -21.33 1.47
CA PRO A 517 6.00 -20.94 0.59
C PRO A 517 5.64 -19.88 -0.46
N ALA A 518 4.36 -19.76 -0.87
CA ALA A 518 3.92 -18.75 -1.82
C ALA A 518 4.16 -17.32 -1.29
N TYR A 519 3.99 -17.08 0.02
CA TYR A 519 4.26 -15.78 0.63
C TYR A 519 5.76 -15.46 0.62
N ALA A 520 6.62 -16.46 0.88
CA ALA A 520 8.07 -16.28 0.87
C ALA A 520 8.61 -16.04 -0.54
N ASP A 521 8.09 -16.74 -1.55
CA ASP A 521 8.42 -16.54 -2.96
C ASP A 521 7.91 -15.17 -3.46
N TYR A 522 6.70 -14.75 -3.05
CA TYR A 522 6.19 -13.41 -3.33
C TYR A 522 7.08 -12.33 -2.71
N ASN A 523 7.55 -12.53 -1.48
CA ASN A 523 8.45 -11.59 -0.82
C ASN A 523 9.76 -11.43 -1.60
N GLU A 524 10.43 -12.54 -1.96
CA GLU A 524 11.67 -12.47 -2.74
C GLU A 524 11.46 -11.78 -4.10
N LEU A 525 10.41 -12.18 -4.82
CA LEU A 525 10.07 -11.63 -6.13
C LEU A 525 9.87 -10.11 -6.06
N THR A 526 8.98 -9.66 -5.17
CA THR A 526 8.54 -8.27 -5.11
C THR A 526 9.62 -7.36 -4.53
N THR A 527 10.36 -7.86 -3.53
CA THR A 527 11.49 -7.13 -2.95
C THR A 527 12.57 -6.87 -4.00
N LEU A 528 12.99 -7.88 -4.75
CA LEU A 528 14.10 -7.75 -5.71
C LEU A 528 13.70 -7.06 -7.02
N ASN A 529 12.44 -7.16 -7.44
CA ASN A 529 12.04 -6.74 -8.79
C ASN A 529 11.18 -5.48 -8.81
N HIS A 530 10.51 -5.15 -7.71
CA HIS A 530 9.71 -3.94 -7.62
C HIS A 530 10.28 -2.94 -6.60
N ILE A 531 10.45 -3.32 -5.33
CA ILE A 531 10.91 -2.39 -4.28
C ILE A 531 12.38 -2.00 -4.47
N ALA A 532 13.27 -2.95 -4.76
CA ALA A 532 14.66 -2.64 -5.05
C ALA A 532 14.83 -1.77 -6.32
N ALA A 533 13.79 -1.75 -7.15
CA ALA A 533 13.75 -1.03 -8.42
C ALA A 533 13.04 0.33 -8.32
N SER A 534 12.52 0.71 -7.15
CA SER A 534 11.68 1.90 -6.92
C SER A 534 12.41 3.12 -6.39
N THR A 535 13.74 3.17 -6.50
CA THR A 535 14.57 4.31 -6.08
C THR A 535 15.62 4.63 -7.13
N ASP A 536 15.99 5.90 -7.17
CA ASP A 536 17.13 6.41 -7.91
C ASP A 536 18.47 5.74 -7.52
N HIS A 537 19.45 5.84 -8.43
CA HIS A 537 20.80 5.31 -8.21
C HIS A 537 21.76 6.34 -7.59
N VAL A 538 21.21 7.44 -7.08
CA VAL A 538 21.89 8.55 -6.41
C VAL A 538 21.22 8.84 -5.05
N PRO A 539 21.89 9.49 -4.08
CA PRO A 539 21.29 9.80 -2.78
C PRO A 539 20.44 11.08 -2.84
N GLN A 540 19.58 11.22 -3.84
CA GLN A 540 18.66 12.38 -3.98
C GLN A 540 17.30 12.10 -3.33
N GLY A 541 16.98 10.83 -3.11
CA GLY A 541 15.78 10.44 -2.40
C GLY A 541 14.56 10.25 -3.31
N GLY A 542 14.75 10.28 -4.62
CA GLY A 542 13.69 10.05 -5.58
C GLY A 542 13.09 8.65 -5.44
N SER A 543 11.76 8.56 -5.54
CA SER A 543 11.01 7.29 -5.46
C SER A 543 10.12 7.13 -6.68
N LEU A 544 9.93 5.89 -7.15
CA LEU A 544 8.92 5.61 -8.18
C LEU A 544 7.53 5.63 -7.57
N TYR A 545 6.63 6.39 -8.20
CA TYR A 545 5.20 6.27 -7.94
C TYR A 545 4.65 5.03 -8.66
N PHE A 546 4.56 5.10 -9.99
CA PHE A 546 4.18 3.99 -10.85
C PHE A 546 5.42 3.29 -11.40
N PHE A 547 5.27 2.00 -11.69
CA PHE A 547 6.25 1.21 -12.40
C PHE A 547 5.75 0.92 -13.83
N PRO A 548 6.20 1.68 -14.84
CA PRO A 548 5.70 1.55 -16.21
C PRO A 548 5.94 0.16 -16.80
N THR A 549 4.90 -0.41 -17.40
CA THR A 549 4.95 -1.70 -18.11
C THR A 549 4.66 -1.58 -19.61
N GLN A 550 4.26 -0.40 -20.07
CA GLN A 550 4.07 -0.14 -21.50
C GLN A 550 5.37 -0.32 -22.31
N PRO A 551 5.27 -0.66 -23.61
CA PRO A 551 6.43 -0.71 -24.50
C PRO A 551 7.23 0.60 -24.51
N GLY A 552 8.55 0.50 -24.35
CA GLY A 552 9.45 1.66 -24.33
C GLY A 552 9.27 2.57 -23.10
N GLY A 553 8.64 2.05 -22.03
CA GLY A 553 8.44 2.74 -20.76
C GLY A 553 9.76 3.14 -20.11
N ARG A 554 9.71 4.11 -19.19
CA ARG A 554 10.86 4.66 -18.49
C ARG A 554 10.49 4.99 -17.05
N LYS A 555 11.39 4.71 -16.11
CA LYS A 555 11.21 5.10 -14.71
C LYS A 555 11.41 6.60 -14.51
N GLU A 556 10.55 7.19 -13.68
CA GLU A 556 10.64 8.57 -13.23
C GLU A 556 10.65 8.60 -11.70
N PHE A 557 11.75 9.06 -11.12
CA PHE A 557 11.93 9.13 -9.68
C PHE A 557 11.59 10.54 -9.23
N ASP A 558 10.58 10.66 -8.38
CA ASP A 558 10.08 11.95 -7.91
C ASP A 558 10.44 12.18 -6.43
N GLU A 559 10.70 13.45 -6.13
CA GLU A 559 10.92 14.01 -4.79
C GLU A 559 9.68 14.77 -4.29
N GLU A 560 8.62 14.88 -5.09
CA GLU A 560 7.33 15.37 -4.63
C GLU A 560 6.84 14.53 -3.45
N ASN A 561 6.35 15.20 -2.40
CA ASN A 561 5.75 14.61 -1.20
C ASN A 561 4.43 13.88 -1.49
N SER A 562 4.46 12.87 -2.35
CA SER A 562 3.35 11.98 -2.68
C SER A 562 3.27 10.80 -1.69
N CYS A 563 2.19 10.01 -1.73
CA CYS A 563 2.10 8.78 -0.93
C CYS A 563 3.24 7.79 -1.21
N CYS A 564 3.61 7.61 -2.48
CA CYS A 564 4.69 6.74 -2.91
C CYS A 564 6.06 7.26 -2.51
N HIS A 565 6.26 8.57 -2.53
CA HIS A 565 7.49 9.15 -1.99
C HIS A 565 7.62 8.84 -0.50
N GLY A 566 6.58 9.12 0.29
CA GLY A 566 6.54 8.78 1.73
C GLY A 566 6.84 7.30 2.00
N THR A 567 6.19 6.39 1.29
CA THR A 567 6.44 4.94 1.42
C THR A 567 7.83 4.54 0.93
N GLY A 568 8.35 5.19 -0.11
CA GLY A 568 9.71 5.01 -0.61
C GLY A 568 10.79 5.41 0.40
N LEU A 569 10.48 6.35 1.30
CA LEU A 569 11.38 6.69 2.42
C LEU A 569 11.57 5.52 3.38
N GLU A 570 10.56 4.67 3.56
CA GLU A 570 10.59 3.54 4.49
C GLU A 570 11.06 2.24 3.85
N SER A 571 10.68 2.01 2.59
CA SER A 571 10.71 0.69 1.94
C SER A 571 12.07 0.00 1.99
N HIS A 572 13.16 0.76 1.86
CA HIS A 572 14.52 0.20 1.80
C HIS A 572 15.10 -0.24 3.16
N PHE A 573 14.34 -0.07 4.24
CA PHE A 573 14.68 -0.58 5.57
C PHE A 573 13.99 -1.90 5.91
N TYR A 574 12.94 -2.26 5.16
CA TYR A 574 12.19 -3.50 5.35
C TYR A 574 12.78 -4.73 4.66
N TYR A 575 13.92 -4.62 3.96
CA TYR A 575 14.50 -5.75 3.22
C TYR A 575 14.78 -7.00 4.08
N ALA A 576 15.15 -6.81 5.35
CA ALA A 576 15.39 -7.91 6.29
C ALA A 576 14.11 -8.40 7.00
N ASN A 577 12.99 -7.67 6.86
CA ASN A 577 11.73 -8.04 7.48
C ASN A 577 11.19 -9.32 6.84
N GLY A 578 10.97 -10.34 7.67
CA GLY A 578 10.59 -11.67 7.21
C GLY A 578 11.72 -12.48 6.56
N ALA A 579 12.98 -12.09 6.75
CA ALA A 579 14.12 -12.88 6.31
C ALA A 579 14.42 -14.07 7.24
N PHE A 580 14.17 -13.91 8.54
CA PHE A 580 14.49 -14.88 9.57
C PHE A 580 13.33 -15.07 10.54
N TYR A 581 13.03 -16.33 10.86
CA TYR A 581 12.02 -16.70 11.85
C TYR A 581 12.56 -17.79 12.77
N ILE A 582 11.95 -17.92 13.94
CA ILE A 582 12.33 -18.89 14.94
C ILE A 582 11.10 -19.55 15.56
N ASP A 583 11.26 -20.82 15.89
CA ASP A 583 10.44 -21.52 16.87
C ASP A 583 11.31 -22.01 18.05
N GLN A 584 10.77 -22.89 18.89
CA GLN A 584 11.48 -23.44 20.05
C GLN A 584 12.75 -24.23 19.69
N THR A 585 12.85 -24.77 18.48
CA THR A 585 13.84 -25.75 18.04
C THR A 585 14.56 -25.42 16.74
N THR A 586 13.98 -24.54 15.91
CA THR A 586 14.38 -24.29 14.52
C THR A 586 14.61 -22.81 14.27
N LEU A 587 15.71 -22.49 13.59
CA LEU A 587 15.92 -21.21 12.92
C LEU A 587 15.57 -21.36 11.43
N TYR A 588 14.67 -20.52 10.96
CA TYR A 588 14.22 -20.46 9.57
C TYR A 588 14.93 -19.30 8.86
N ILE A 589 15.53 -19.57 7.71
CA ILE A 589 16.10 -18.56 6.81
C ILE A 589 15.27 -18.55 5.53
N GLN A 590 14.44 -17.52 5.38
CA GLN A 590 13.50 -17.36 4.28
C GLN A 590 14.05 -16.50 3.16
N GLN A 591 14.79 -15.43 3.47
CA GLN A 591 15.37 -14.56 2.43
C GLN A 591 16.88 -14.63 2.48
N TYR A 592 17.51 -14.76 1.31
CA TYR A 592 18.96 -14.78 1.17
C TYR A 592 19.46 -13.41 0.76
N LEU A 593 19.86 -12.64 1.76
CA LEU A 593 20.40 -11.30 1.61
C LEU A 593 21.77 -11.24 2.30
N SER A 594 22.74 -10.56 1.69
CA SER A 594 24.06 -10.40 2.31
C SER A 594 23.94 -9.58 3.59
N CYS A 595 24.13 -10.21 4.75
CA CYS A 595 23.96 -9.56 6.05
C CYS A 595 24.75 -10.20 7.18
N ILE A 596 24.75 -9.49 8.30
CA ILE A 596 25.11 -9.99 9.62
C ILE A 596 23.84 -9.91 10.48
N LEU A 597 23.51 -11.00 11.16
CA LEU A 597 22.42 -11.07 12.13
C LEU A 597 23.02 -11.28 13.51
N ASN A 598 22.63 -10.43 14.47
CA ASN A 598 23.00 -10.55 15.87
C ASN A 598 21.79 -10.28 16.77
N ASP A 599 21.24 -11.36 17.33
CA ASP A 599 20.16 -11.36 18.30
C ASP A 599 20.59 -12.16 19.53
N GLU A 600 21.16 -11.46 20.52
CA GLU A 600 21.62 -12.06 21.77
C GLU A 600 20.46 -12.58 22.63
N GLN A 601 19.29 -11.92 22.57
CA GLN A 601 18.13 -12.30 23.36
C GLN A 601 17.61 -13.69 22.95
N ASP A 602 17.65 -13.95 21.65
CA ASP A 602 17.30 -15.24 21.10
C ASP A 602 18.49 -16.19 20.91
N GLY A 603 19.72 -15.75 21.14
CA GLY A 603 20.92 -16.55 20.92
C GLY A 603 21.05 -16.98 19.46
N VAL A 604 20.93 -16.02 18.53
CA VAL A 604 21.21 -16.20 17.09
C VAL A 604 22.26 -15.20 16.64
N ASN A 605 23.38 -15.72 16.15
CA ASN A 605 24.43 -14.96 15.51
C ASN A 605 24.87 -15.69 14.25
N LEU A 606 24.78 -15.01 13.10
CA LEU A 606 25.22 -15.55 11.82
C LEU A 606 25.56 -14.44 10.83
N SER A 607 26.24 -14.81 9.75
CA SER A 607 26.28 -14.00 8.54
C SER A 607 25.84 -14.80 7.33
N VAL A 608 25.26 -14.11 6.36
CA VAL A 608 24.85 -14.68 5.08
C VAL A 608 25.66 -13.98 3.99
N GLU A 609 26.26 -14.77 3.12
CA GLU A 609 26.88 -14.33 1.87
C GLU A 609 25.97 -14.77 0.72
N ALA A 610 25.33 -13.80 0.07
CA ALA A 610 24.47 -14.01 -1.09
C ALA A 610 24.76 -12.89 -2.11
N ALA A 611 25.58 -13.21 -3.11
CA ALA A 611 26.02 -12.24 -4.11
C ALA A 611 25.00 -12.14 -5.24
N ASP A 612 24.57 -10.92 -5.60
CA ASP A 612 23.55 -10.71 -6.64
C ASP A 612 23.91 -11.35 -7.99
N ARG A 613 25.21 -11.38 -8.32
CA ARG A 613 25.73 -11.95 -9.57
C ARG A 613 25.77 -13.48 -9.57
N HIS A 614 25.67 -14.10 -8.40
CA HIS A 614 25.75 -15.55 -8.19
C HIS A 614 24.61 -16.05 -7.30
N PRO A 615 23.33 -15.82 -7.68
CA PRO A 615 22.19 -16.26 -6.87
C PRO A 615 22.11 -17.80 -6.75
N GLU A 616 22.85 -18.54 -7.59
CA GLU A 616 23.02 -19.99 -7.47
C GLU A 616 23.76 -20.42 -6.21
N ARG A 617 24.45 -19.53 -5.49
CA ARG A 617 25.29 -19.88 -4.34
C ARG A 617 25.01 -18.97 -3.15
N VAL A 618 24.66 -19.59 -2.03
CA VAL A 618 24.49 -18.91 -0.73
C VAL A 618 25.37 -19.59 0.31
N VAL A 619 26.06 -18.81 1.14
CA VAL A 619 26.82 -19.33 2.28
C VAL A 619 26.30 -18.71 3.56
N VAL A 620 25.96 -19.55 4.54
CA VAL A 620 25.56 -19.13 5.88
C VAL A 620 26.69 -19.51 6.84
N HIS A 621 27.31 -18.52 7.46
CA HIS A 621 28.30 -18.71 8.52
C HIS A 621 27.61 -18.58 9.86
N LEU A 622 27.69 -19.62 10.68
CA LEU A 622 26.98 -19.73 11.94
C LEU A 622 27.95 -19.43 13.09
N GLY A 623 27.57 -18.49 13.94
CA GLY A 623 28.14 -18.29 15.27
C GLY A 623 27.28 -19.02 16.30
N GLU A 624 26.97 -18.34 17.40
CA GLU A 624 26.05 -18.86 18.40
C GLU A 624 24.63 -18.99 17.84
N VAL A 625 24.14 -20.22 17.67
CA VAL A 625 22.74 -20.50 17.34
C VAL A 625 22.19 -21.54 18.31
N SER A 626 21.31 -21.09 19.21
CA SER A 626 20.75 -21.91 20.29
C SER A 626 19.77 -22.99 19.81
N ARG A 627 19.31 -22.91 18.56
CA ARG A 627 18.38 -23.87 17.95
C ARG A 627 19.13 -25.07 17.42
N ARG A 628 18.51 -26.26 17.50
CA ARG A 628 19.12 -27.50 17.01
C ARG A 628 18.90 -27.75 15.53
N MET A 629 17.89 -27.10 14.94
CA MET A 629 17.56 -27.23 13.53
C MET A 629 17.72 -25.91 12.77
N LEU A 630 18.11 -26.03 11.51
CA LEU A 630 18.03 -24.96 10.52
C LEU A 630 17.03 -25.37 9.44
N ALA A 631 16.10 -24.48 9.09
CA ALA A 631 15.23 -24.61 7.93
C ALA A 631 15.61 -23.54 6.90
N LEU A 632 16.15 -23.97 5.77
CA LEU A 632 16.71 -23.11 4.73
C LEU A 632 15.78 -23.17 3.52
N ARG A 633 15.20 -22.04 3.11
CA ARG A 633 14.24 -22.00 1.99
C ARG A 633 14.86 -22.52 0.69
N ILE A 634 14.10 -23.30 -0.05
CA ILE A 634 14.39 -23.66 -1.44
C ILE A 634 13.57 -22.70 -2.32
N PRO A 635 14.18 -21.72 -2.99
CA PRO A 635 13.42 -20.73 -3.74
C PRO A 635 12.62 -21.35 -4.89
N GLY A 636 11.40 -20.88 -5.14
CA GLY A 636 10.54 -21.45 -6.19
C GLY A 636 11.17 -21.44 -7.59
N TRP A 637 12.03 -20.48 -7.89
CA TRP A 637 12.77 -20.39 -9.16
C TRP A 637 13.85 -21.47 -9.34
N SER A 638 14.25 -22.17 -8.28
CA SER A 638 15.27 -23.24 -8.31
C SER A 638 14.71 -24.61 -8.69
N HIS A 639 13.40 -24.72 -8.93
CA HIS A 639 12.70 -25.95 -9.27
C HIS A 639 12.88 -27.09 -8.25
N GLY A 640 13.02 -26.74 -6.97
CA GLY A 640 13.18 -27.70 -5.88
C GLY A 640 14.56 -28.35 -5.81
N GLN A 641 15.53 -27.91 -6.63
CA GLN A 641 16.87 -28.48 -6.65
C GLN A 641 17.81 -27.69 -5.75
N VAL A 642 18.44 -28.41 -4.82
CA VAL A 642 19.38 -27.84 -3.86
C VAL A 642 20.50 -28.83 -3.56
N THR A 643 21.74 -28.33 -3.54
CA THR A 643 22.89 -29.04 -2.97
C THR A 643 23.29 -28.38 -1.67
N VAL A 644 23.67 -29.17 -0.67
CA VAL A 644 24.04 -28.68 0.65
C VAL A 644 25.45 -29.15 0.96
N ALA A 645 26.32 -28.24 1.40
CA ALA A 645 27.61 -28.59 1.98
C ALA A 645 27.76 -27.97 3.36
N VAL A 646 28.29 -28.74 4.31
CA VAL A 646 28.58 -28.25 5.67
C VAL A 646 30.08 -28.34 5.91
N ASN A 647 30.69 -27.23 6.34
CA ASN A 647 32.13 -27.10 6.53
C ASN A 647 32.94 -27.57 5.31
N GLY A 648 32.45 -27.23 4.11
CA GLY A 648 33.06 -27.59 2.82
C GLY A 648 32.84 -29.05 2.37
N LYS A 649 32.07 -29.85 3.11
CA LYS A 649 31.75 -31.25 2.74
C LYS A 649 30.30 -31.35 2.27
N GLN A 650 30.11 -31.81 1.03
CA GLN A 650 28.76 -32.10 0.49
C GLN A 650 28.03 -33.12 1.37
N LEU A 651 26.81 -32.77 1.80
CA LEU A 651 25.91 -33.68 2.50
C LEU A 651 25.10 -34.50 1.49
N PRO A 652 25.10 -35.84 1.58
CA PRO A 652 24.23 -36.68 0.75
C PRO A 652 22.73 -36.39 0.98
N THR A 653 21.91 -36.47 -0.07
CA THR A 653 20.46 -36.14 -0.07
C THR A 653 19.61 -36.93 0.94
N GLY A 654 20.14 -38.01 1.54
CA GLY A 654 19.46 -38.79 2.60
C GLY A 654 19.83 -38.39 4.04
N ARG A 655 20.77 -37.46 4.23
CA ARG A 655 21.21 -36.99 5.56
C ARG A 655 20.34 -35.87 6.10
N PHE A 656 19.54 -35.20 5.28
CA PHE A 656 18.70 -34.09 5.69
C PHE A 656 17.28 -34.25 5.15
N LYS A 657 16.32 -33.57 5.79
CA LYS A 657 14.94 -33.58 5.32
C LYS A 657 14.77 -32.50 4.26
N VAL A 658 14.08 -32.84 3.19
CA VAL A 658 13.71 -31.90 2.13
C VAL A 658 12.20 -31.92 2.01
N SER A 659 11.57 -30.76 2.19
CA SER A 659 10.19 -30.52 1.76
C SER A 659 10.19 -29.87 0.38
N SER A 660 9.01 -29.55 -0.16
CA SER A 660 8.91 -28.76 -1.39
C SER A 660 9.49 -27.35 -1.26
N SER A 661 9.67 -26.84 -0.04
CA SER A 661 10.04 -25.43 0.22
C SER A 661 11.27 -25.23 1.09
N HIS A 662 11.78 -26.26 1.76
CA HIS A 662 12.90 -26.14 2.69
C HIS A 662 13.81 -27.36 2.69
N VAL A 663 15.10 -27.09 2.89
CA VAL A 663 16.04 -28.04 3.48
C VAL A 663 16.02 -27.86 4.99
N VAL A 664 15.77 -28.95 5.73
CA VAL A 664 15.86 -28.95 7.19
C VAL A 664 17.05 -29.78 7.64
N LEU A 665 17.99 -29.12 8.30
CA LEU A 665 19.21 -29.71 8.85
C LEU A 665 19.08 -29.78 10.37
N ALA A 666 19.19 -30.98 10.95
CA ALA A 666 19.52 -31.09 12.37
C ALA A 666 21.05 -31.06 12.52
N VAL A 667 21.53 -30.45 13.59
CA VAL A 667 22.96 -30.34 13.86
C VAL A 667 23.64 -31.72 14.00
N GLU A 668 22.92 -32.74 14.50
CA GLU A 668 23.41 -34.12 14.57
C GLU A 668 23.56 -34.76 13.19
N ASP A 669 22.65 -34.46 12.26
CA ASP A 669 22.69 -34.97 10.89
C ASP A 669 23.94 -34.50 10.13
N CYS A 670 24.47 -33.35 10.55
CA CYS A 670 25.70 -32.72 10.07
C CYS A 670 26.97 -33.20 10.78
N ASP A 671 26.89 -34.20 11.67
CA ASP A 671 27.99 -34.67 12.52
C ASP A 671 28.60 -33.55 13.41
N LEU A 672 27.76 -32.60 13.88
CA LEU A 672 28.14 -31.48 14.75
C LEU A 672 27.50 -31.60 16.15
N SER A 673 28.15 -31.03 17.18
CA SER A 673 27.56 -30.89 18.53
C SER A 673 26.72 -29.61 18.67
N SER A 674 27.13 -28.56 17.96
CA SER A 674 26.54 -27.22 17.92
C SER A 674 26.80 -26.59 16.55
N TRP A 675 26.04 -25.55 16.21
CA TRP A 675 26.26 -24.77 14.98
C TRP A 675 27.45 -23.79 15.06
N ASP A 676 27.97 -23.54 16.26
CA ASP A 676 29.06 -22.58 16.48
C ASP A 676 30.30 -22.86 15.61
N GLY A 677 30.67 -21.86 14.80
CA GLY A 677 31.77 -21.91 13.86
C GLY A 677 31.50 -22.72 12.58
N ALA A 678 30.29 -23.26 12.39
CA ALA A 678 29.94 -24.02 11.20
C ALA A 678 29.65 -23.11 10.00
N SER A 679 29.83 -23.63 8.80
CA SER A 679 29.33 -23.01 7.57
C SER A 679 28.42 -23.97 6.81
N VAL A 680 27.32 -23.43 6.26
CA VAL A 680 26.39 -24.14 5.39
C VAL A 680 26.37 -23.44 4.04
N GLU A 681 26.76 -24.15 2.98
CA GLU A 681 26.69 -23.67 1.61
C GLU A 681 25.52 -24.34 0.89
N LEU A 682 24.69 -23.53 0.25
CA LEU A 682 23.57 -23.94 -0.58
C LEU A 682 23.89 -23.64 -2.04
N GLY A 683 23.64 -24.62 -2.90
CA GLY A 683 23.74 -24.50 -4.35
C GLY A 683 22.37 -24.70 -4.99
N PHE A 684 21.95 -23.78 -5.84
CA PHE A 684 20.66 -23.78 -6.54
C PHE A 684 20.86 -23.83 -8.06
N GLN A 685 19.89 -24.39 -8.78
CA GLN A 685 19.87 -24.30 -10.24
C GLN A 685 19.25 -22.96 -10.67
N THR A 686 20.02 -22.09 -11.32
CA THR A 686 19.53 -20.88 -11.99
C THR A 686 19.19 -21.18 -13.44
N GLY A 687 18.29 -20.38 -14.02
CA GLY A 687 17.90 -20.49 -15.42
C GLY A 687 16.81 -19.52 -15.83
N PHE A 688 16.54 -19.46 -17.14
CA PHE A 688 15.51 -18.61 -17.72
C PHE A 688 14.10 -19.16 -17.50
N ARG A 689 13.17 -18.26 -17.19
CA ARG A 689 11.74 -18.52 -17.05
C ARG A 689 10.94 -17.49 -17.84
N LEU A 690 9.80 -17.92 -18.38
CA LEU A 690 8.80 -17.04 -18.97
C LEU A 690 7.65 -16.86 -17.99
N LEU A 691 7.26 -15.61 -17.77
CA LEU A 691 6.16 -15.21 -16.89
C LEU A 691 5.03 -14.62 -17.78
N PRO A 692 4.16 -15.47 -18.36
CA PRO A 692 3.10 -15.01 -19.25
C PRO A 692 2.02 -14.26 -18.49
N THR A 693 1.40 -13.27 -19.15
CA THR A 693 0.19 -12.65 -18.61
C THR A 693 -1.01 -13.61 -18.75
N PRO A 694 -1.90 -13.67 -17.75
CA PRO A 694 -3.05 -14.59 -17.73
C PRO A 694 -4.02 -14.40 -18.91
N ASP A 695 -4.31 -13.15 -19.29
CA ASP A 695 -5.24 -12.76 -20.35
C ASP A 695 -4.62 -12.72 -21.75
N LYS A 696 -3.29 -12.56 -21.87
CA LYS A 696 -2.56 -12.59 -23.14
C LYS A 696 -1.30 -13.46 -23.04
N PRO A 697 -1.40 -14.80 -23.12
CA PRO A 697 -0.27 -15.70 -22.88
C PRO A 697 0.93 -15.58 -23.85
N ALA A 698 0.76 -14.87 -24.97
CA ALA A 698 1.86 -14.51 -25.87
C ALA A 698 2.72 -13.35 -25.33
N LEU A 699 2.17 -12.48 -24.49
CA LEU A 699 2.92 -11.45 -23.76
C LEU A 699 3.47 -12.03 -22.47
N ALA A 700 4.78 -12.02 -22.31
CA ALA A 700 5.45 -12.54 -21.12
C ALA A 700 6.67 -11.71 -20.73
N ALA A 701 6.95 -11.65 -19.44
CA ALA A 701 8.22 -11.17 -18.94
C ALA A 701 9.24 -12.31 -18.95
N LEU A 702 10.52 -11.97 -19.13
CA LEU A 702 11.64 -12.90 -19.02
C LEU A 702 12.25 -12.77 -17.63
N ALA A 703 12.50 -13.88 -16.95
CA ALA A 703 13.22 -13.91 -15.68
C ALA A 703 14.43 -14.84 -15.76
N TRP A 704 15.47 -14.57 -14.95
CA TRP A 704 16.61 -15.45 -14.74
C TRP A 704 16.90 -15.58 -13.24
N GLY A 705 16.77 -16.79 -12.70
CA GLY A 705 16.80 -17.00 -11.25
C GLY A 705 15.73 -16.13 -10.54
N PRO A 706 16.10 -15.33 -9.53
CA PRO A 706 15.17 -14.43 -8.83
C PRO A 706 14.86 -13.12 -9.58
N TYR A 707 15.57 -12.81 -10.67
CA TYR A 707 15.48 -11.51 -11.33
C TYR A 707 14.55 -11.53 -12.55
N VAL A 708 13.55 -10.66 -12.55
CA VAL A 708 12.78 -10.26 -13.73
C VAL A 708 13.63 -9.28 -14.54
N LEU A 709 13.71 -9.54 -15.83
CA LEU A 709 14.60 -8.83 -16.76
C LEU A 709 13.79 -7.90 -17.66
N ALA A 710 14.31 -6.69 -17.84
CA ALA A 710 13.78 -5.70 -18.76
C ALA A 710 14.57 -5.71 -20.07
N ALA A 711 13.87 -5.73 -21.20
CA ALA A 711 14.46 -5.60 -22.53
C ALA A 711 14.78 -4.12 -22.81
N LEU A 712 16.04 -3.81 -23.13
CA LEU A 712 16.49 -2.43 -23.37
C LEU A 712 16.15 -1.99 -24.78
N SER A 713 15.13 -1.14 -24.92
CA SER A 713 14.67 -0.57 -26.18
C SER A 713 13.81 0.66 -25.92
N GLY A 714 14.02 1.72 -26.72
CA GLY A 714 13.19 2.92 -26.71
C GLY A 714 11.98 2.88 -27.66
N SER A 715 11.71 1.72 -28.25
CA SER A 715 10.60 1.57 -29.19
C SER A 715 9.25 1.62 -28.47
N GLY A 716 8.30 2.38 -29.02
CA GLY A 716 6.89 2.32 -28.59
C GLY A 716 6.14 1.08 -29.07
N GLU A 717 6.77 0.23 -29.89
CA GLU A 717 6.21 -1.04 -30.35
C GLU A 717 6.71 -2.21 -29.51
N ILE A 718 5.82 -3.15 -29.21
CA ILE A 718 6.15 -4.36 -28.45
C ILE A 718 7.28 -5.14 -29.15
N GLN A 719 8.25 -5.63 -28.39
CA GLN A 719 9.35 -6.41 -28.93
C GLN A 719 8.92 -7.86 -29.13
N HIS A 720 9.20 -8.43 -30.30
CA HIS A 720 8.87 -9.81 -30.63
C HIS A 720 10.12 -10.69 -30.54
N LEU A 721 10.00 -11.81 -29.82
CA LEU A 721 11.05 -12.82 -29.72
C LEU A 721 10.53 -14.17 -30.21
N GLN A 722 11.27 -14.79 -31.12
CA GLN A 722 11.09 -16.19 -31.51
C GLN A 722 11.93 -17.03 -30.55
N LEU A 723 11.31 -17.84 -29.70
CA LEU A 723 12.03 -18.60 -28.67
C LEU A 723 11.70 -20.09 -28.74
N ASP A 724 12.73 -20.96 -28.73
CA ASP A 724 12.52 -22.36 -28.36
C ASP A 724 12.27 -22.44 -26.85
N ARG A 725 10.99 -22.46 -26.46
CA ARG A 725 10.55 -22.50 -25.06
C ARG A 725 11.12 -23.69 -24.28
N ALA A 726 11.49 -24.78 -24.96
CA ALA A 726 12.09 -25.94 -24.32
C ALA A 726 13.62 -25.77 -24.08
N ARG A 727 14.24 -24.75 -24.66
CA ARG A 727 15.70 -24.55 -24.66
C ARG A 727 16.09 -23.08 -24.51
N LEU A 728 15.41 -22.34 -23.63
CA LEU A 728 15.66 -20.90 -23.39
C LEU A 728 17.14 -20.56 -23.15
N GLU A 729 17.88 -21.40 -22.43
CA GLU A 729 19.32 -21.20 -22.20
C GLU A 729 20.16 -21.06 -23.48
N ARG A 730 19.70 -21.64 -24.60
CA ARG A 730 20.38 -21.54 -25.89
C ARG A 730 20.08 -20.24 -26.61
N GLU A 731 18.97 -19.57 -26.28
CA GLU A 731 18.53 -18.34 -26.93
C GLU A 731 19.27 -17.10 -26.43
N PHE A 732 19.90 -17.18 -25.25
CA PHE A 732 20.57 -16.05 -24.62
C PHE A 732 22.07 -16.30 -24.36
N THR A 733 22.83 -15.21 -24.28
CA THR A 733 24.20 -15.17 -23.75
C THR A 733 24.27 -14.21 -22.58
N ARG A 734 24.81 -14.65 -21.44
CA ARG A 734 25.16 -13.76 -20.33
C ARG A 734 26.49 -13.04 -20.62
N GLU A 735 26.53 -11.73 -20.43
CA GLU A 735 27.74 -10.90 -20.60
C GLU A 735 28.68 -11.06 -19.40
N ARG A 736 29.71 -11.91 -19.50
CA ARG A 736 30.70 -12.14 -18.43
C ARG A 736 30.02 -12.39 -17.06
N GLU A 737 30.53 -11.77 -15.99
CA GLU A 737 30.01 -11.81 -14.61
C GLU A 737 28.89 -10.76 -14.35
N GLU A 738 28.38 -10.10 -15.39
CA GLU A 738 27.31 -9.12 -15.24
C GLU A 738 25.93 -9.78 -15.32
N LEU A 739 24.92 -9.17 -14.72
CA LEU A 739 23.51 -9.57 -14.89
C LEU A 739 22.94 -8.92 -16.16
N ILE A 740 23.62 -9.12 -17.29
CA ILE A 740 23.16 -8.64 -18.60
C ILE A 740 23.12 -9.82 -19.56
N PHE A 741 21.99 -9.99 -20.23
CA PHE A 741 21.71 -11.11 -21.10
C PHE A 741 21.34 -10.60 -22.48
N THR A 742 21.92 -11.18 -23.52
CA THR A 742 21.69 -10.78 -24.91
C THR A 742 20.98 -11.91 -25.64
N HIS A 743 19.83 -11.62 -26.22
CA HIS A 743 19.13 -12.54 -27.10
C HIS A 743 19.94 -12.72 -28.38
N ARG A 744 20.32 -13.97 -28.71
CA ARG A 744 21.29 -14.25 -29.77
C ARG A 744 20.79 -13.87 -31.16
N ALA A 745 19.50 -14.08 -31.44
CA ALA A 745 18.96 -13.85 -32.77
C ALA A 745 18.75 -12.36 -33.08
N THR A 746 18.34 -11.56 -32.09
CA THR A 746 18.01 -10.14 -32.32
C THR A 746 19.09 -9.17 -31.80
N GLY A 747 19.98 -9.62 -30.92
CA GLY A 747 20.92 -8.76 -30.22
C GLY A 747 20.30 -7.89 -29.12
N LEU A 748 19.00 -8.06 -28.82
CA LEU A 748 18.31 -7.31 -27.77
C LEU A 748 18.88 -7.66 -26.39
N ARG A 749 19.24 -6.64 -25.61
CA ARG A 749 19.85 -6.79 -24.29
C ARG A 749 18.79 -6.73 -23.19
N PHE A 750 19.00 -7.51 -22.15
CA PHE A 750 18.13 -7.68 -20.99
C PHE A 750 18.93 -7.49 -19.71
N LYS A 751 18.41 -6.75 -18.73
CA LYS A 751 19.00 -6.62 -17.40
C LYS A 751 17.93 -6.61 -16.30
N PRO A 752 18.24 -7.02 -15.05
CA PRO A 752 17.30 -6.96 -13.93
C PRO A 752 16.62 -5.61 -13.79
N LEU A 753 15.35 -5.61 -13.43
CA LEU A 753 14.55 -4.40 -13.23
C LEU A 753 15.18 -3.43 -12.22
N ALA A 754 15.80 -3.94 -11.15
CA ALA A 754 16.47 -3.10 -10.15
C ALA A 754 17.73 -2.37 -10.67
N LEU A 755 18.31 -2.85 -11.77
CA LEU A 755 19.46 -2.20 -12.41
C LEU A 755 19.06 -1.20 -13.49
N ILE A 756 17.76 -1.10 -13.83
CA ILE A 756 17.22 -0.05 -14.71
C ILE A 756 17.13 1.25 -13.93
N ASP A 757 17.77 2.29 -14.45
CA ASP A 757 17.71 3.65 -13.92
C ASP A 757 16.87 4.50 -14.88
N HIS A 758 17.50 5.34 -15.72
CA HIS A 758 16.80 6.18 -16.69
C HIS A 758 16.61 5.56 -18.09
N GLU A 759 17.02 4.31 -18.30
CA GLU A 759 16.87 3.68 -19.61
C GLU A 759 15.40 3.40 -19.97
N GLN A 760 15.07 3.49 -21.26
CA GLN A 760 13.79 3.00 -21.78
C GLN A 760 13.84 1.49 -21.94
N TYR A 761 12.72 0.84 -21.64
CA TYR A 761 12.66 -0.62 -21.57
C TYR A 761 11.27 -1.20 -21.85
N HIS A 762 11.25 -2.53 -21.98
CA HIS A 762 10.04 -3.34 -21.99
C HIS A 762 10.13 -4.38 -20.87
N THR A 763 9.17 -4.39 -19.95
CA THR A 763 9.02 -5.45 -18.94
C THR A 763 8.51 -6.74 -19.59
N TYR A 764 7.61 -6.59 -20.56
CA TYR A 764 6.98 -7.68 -21.31
C TYR A 764 7.39 -7.62 -22.77
N VAL A 765 7.56 -8.79 -23.37
CA VAL A 765 7.81 -8.99 -24.80
C VAL A 765 6.78 -9.97 -25.35
N GLU A 766 6.50 -9.91 -26.65
CA GLU A 766 5.69 -10.92 -27.31
C GLU A 766 6.56 -12.12 -27.70
N ILE A 767 6.12 -13.32 -27.33
CA ILE A 767 6.85 -14.57 -27.54
C ILE A 767 6.08 -15.46 -28.49
N GLN A 768 6.73 -15.81 -29.59
CA GLN A 768 6.25 -16.76 -30.59
C GLN A 768 6.96 -18.10 -30.46
#